data_AF-A0A2G9M6Z9-F1
#
_entry.id   AF-A0A2G9M6Z9-F1
#
_cell.length_a   1.000
_cell.length_b   1.000
_cell.length_c   1.000
_cell.angle_alpha   90.00
_cell.angle_beta   90.00
_cell.angle_gamma   90.00
#
_symmetry.space_group_name_H-M   'P 1'
#
loop_
_entity.id
_entity.type
_entity.pdbx_description
1 polymer ?
#
loop_
_entity_poly.entity_id
_entity_poly.type
_entity_poly.pdbx_seq_one_letter_code
_entity_poly.pdbx_strand_id
1 'polypeptide(L)'
;MLTTVAELNPGSLDQIINSVGGQFLFSIAIVGIVAILTSEERKERDFWFIIASLFYLGLAQAVFKPNELGLVNFFAIYTLPVIVKAILVLKDKERGTDIKAAALITMWFMGTVYASTKGIRFTVLLVPAFSIAFGSALGVTHSYVSNIVSRELNINRWLTTALLIFLLSLAFFFPRNIYRDSVNIAANDVPIVNDAWYNALTKIRENSSEDAIISSWWDFGHHFKALADRPVTFDGTTQDYPQAHWIGRMLVTSDEDQAVGILRMLDCGGNTAFDELERIVNDTPKSVKILYQVIEPHEREAAKAVLNRNGLTDEQADKVLQYTHCKPPEAFVIASDDMISKSGVWAHFGSWDFERAAIWQFLRNKPEDEAIAYMVERFNYSREHAEDMYYQVKAIKSDGEANTWVAPWPSYASGLSSCTKTGDILSCGNGVVVNLTTQDAYFDTPQGRLRPRVYAYATKDGMSLREYNESVLTTQDGRELGVTLFPKDGTYQSLLSSYQLAGGMFTRMFYMEGHGLRHFKLLGHERSAVGTEVYVWRVDWEGSEMNTLPDLLKMSGAWKAADGDSVSLNYIGYLDNGTVFDSTIKGWSPLGVTKDNNFEDFEYEPFSFRLGEGRVIPGFEDAVRGMMVNETKTVRIPPEEAYGVDTQHPLSNKSLNFKISVVAIDGFD
;
A
#
# COMPACT_ATOMS: atom_id res chain seq x y z
N MET A 1 -7.45 13.06 -15.39
CA MET A 1 -6.76 11.87 -14.87
C MET A 1 -5.88 12.36 -13.73
N LEU A 2 -6.25 12.05 -12.50
CA LEU A 2 -5.34 12.18 -11.37
C LEU A 2 -4.51 10.91 -11.34
N THR A 3 -3.20 11.06 -11.35
CA THR A 3 -2.26 9.94 -11.44
C THR A 3 -1.88 9.48 -10.04
N THR A 4 -1.69 8.17 -9.90
CA THR A 4 -1.13 7.55 -8.69
C THR A 4 0.38 7.68 -8.60
N VAL A 5 1.02 8.06 -9.71
CA VAL A 5 2.47 8.20 -9.79
C VAL A 5 2.86 9.56 -9.22
N ALA A 6 3.50 9.56 -8.05
CA ALA A 6 3.91 10.80 -7.39
C ALA A 6 4.73 11.73 -8.29
N GLU A 7 5.59 11.19 -9.16
CA GLU A 7 6.43 11.95 -10.09
C GLU A 7 5.68 12.56 -11.30
N LEU A 8 4.45 12.11 -11.57
CA LEU A 8 3.56 12.69 -12.58
C LEU A 8 2.63 13.75 -11.99
N ASN A 9 2.67 13.97 -10.66
CA ASN A 9 1.91 15.07 -10.06
C ASN A 9 2.45 16.43 -10.54
N PRO A 10 1.57 17.42 -10.74
CA PRO A 10 1.96 18.79 -11.09
C PRO A 10 2.97 19.38 -10.09
N GLY A 11 4.11 19.86 -10.59
CA GLY A 11 5.06 20.63 -9.79
C GLY A 11 4.66 22.10 -9.72
N SER A 12 4.74 22.72 -8.53
CA SER A 12 4.62 24.17 -8.43
C SER A 12 5.83 24.87 -9.04
N LEU A 13 5.68 26.11 -9.48
CA LEU A 13 6.80 26.88 -10.05
C LEU A 13 7.93 27.04 -9.02
N ASP A 14 7.59 27.22 -7.74
CA ASP A 14 8.59 27.26 -6.67
C ASP A 14 9.34 25.93 -6.52
N GLN A 15 8.65 24.79 -6.58
CA GLN A 15 9.31 23.48 -6.54
C GLN A 15 10.29 23.32 -7.72
N ILE A 16 9.87 23.71 -8.92
CA ILE A 16 10.70 23.63 -10.13
C ILE A 16 11.93 24.54 -10.01
N ILE A 17 11.76 25.78 -9.57
CA ILE A 17 12.85 26.73 -9.37
C ILE A 17 13.83 26.22 -8.29
N ASN A 18 13.31 25.67 -7.19
CA ASN A 18 14.13 25.12 -6.12
C ASN A 18 14.89 23.86 -6.56
N SER A 19 14.34 23.06 -7.48
CA SER A 19 15.02 21.87 -8.01
C SER A 19 16.33 22.18 -8.74
N VAL A 20 16.47 23.40 -9.29
CA VAL A 20 17.71 23.89 -9.92
C VAL A 20 18.55 24.79 -9.01
N GLY A 21 18.30 24.73 -7.69
CA GLY A 21 19.04 25.46 -6.67
C GLY A 21 18.55 26.88 -6.40
N GLY A 22 17.28 27.16 -6.72
CA GLY A 22 16.55 28.33 -6.24
C GLY A 22 16.53 29.52 -7.20
N GLN A 23 15.82 30.57 -6.79
CA GLN A 23 15.52 31.75 -7.60
C GLN A 23 16.75 32.45 -8.17
N PHE A 24 17.84 32.53 -7.39
CA PHE A 24 19.08 33.17 -7.82
C PHE A 24 19.75 32.43 -8.98
N LEU A 25 19.91 31.10 -8.86
CA LEU A 25 20.53 30.29 -9.92
C LEU A 25 19.64 30.20 -11.16
N PHE A 26 18.32 30.14 -10.97
CA PHE A 26 17.35 30.21 -12.06
C PHE A 26 17.48 31.54 -12.85
N SER A 27 17.59 32.67 -12.15
CA SER A 27 17.81 33.98 -12.79
C SER A 27 19.14 34.06 -13.53
N ILE A 28 20.23 33.50 -12.97
CA ILE A 28 21.52 33.44 -13.66
C ILE A 28 21.41 32.63 -14.95
N ALA A 29 20.69 31.51 -14.94
CA ALA A 29 20.49 30.72 -16.15
C ALA A 29 19.79 31.56 -17.24
N ILE A 30 18.72 32.30 -16.91
CA ILE A 30 18.04 33.17 -17.87
C ILE A 30 18.96 34.28 -18.39
N VAL A 31 19.74 34.91 -17.52
CA VAL A 31 20.77 35.88 -17.93
C VAL A 31 21.81 35.22 -18.83
N GLY A 32 22.09 33.94 -18.63
CA GLY A 32 22.94 33.15 -19.51
C GLY A 32 22.38 32.97 -20.92
N ILE A 33 21.06 32.83 -21.06
CA ILE A 33 20.39 32.86 -22.37
C ILE A 33 20.57 34.23 -23.04
N VAL A 34 20.44 35.32 -22.27
CA VAL A 34 20.76 36.67 -22.75
C VAL A 34 22.24 36.78 -23.15
N ALA A 35 23.13 36.12 -22.43
CA ALA A 35 24.57 36.13 -22.67
C ALA A 35 24.94 35.49 -24.03
N ILE A 36 24.20 34.48 -24.49
CA ILE A 36 24.36 33.88 -25.83
C ILE A 36 24.11 34.92 -26.94
N LEU A 37 23.27 35.92 -26.68
CA LEU A 37 22.95 37.01 -27.61
C LEU A 37 23.98 38.15 -27.57
N THR A 38 25.08 38.02 -26.83
CA THR A 38 26.11 39.09 -26.76
C THR A 38 27.11 39.00 -27.90
N SER A 39 27.57 40.15 -28.38
CA SER A 39 28.54 40.27 -29.47
C SER A 39 29.94 40.54 -28.94
N GLU A 40 30.96 39.98 -29.60
CA GLU A 40 32.36 40.31 -29.30
C GLU A 40 32.70 41.79 -29.55
N GLU A 41 31.96 42.47 -30.43
CA GLU A 41 32.24 43.86 -30.85
C GLU A 41 31.73 44.93 -29.86
N ARG A 42 30.73 44.64 -29.02
CA ARG A 42 30.09 45.62 -28.11
C ARG A 42 30.03 45.16 -26.66
N LYS A 43 31.19 44.73 -26.17
CA LYS A 43 31.42 44.20 -24.83
C LYS A 43 30.82 45.05 -23.69
N GLU A 44 31.06 46.36 -23.66
CA GLU A 44 30.62 47.19 -22.52
C GLU A 44 29.10 47.39 -22.44
N ARG A 45 28.43 47.62 -23.57
CA ARG A 45 26.96 47.78 -23.61
C ARG A 45 26.24 46.50 -23.21
N ASP A 46 26.74 45.37 -23.69
CA ASP A 46 26.17 44.06 -23.44
C ASP A 46 26.35 43.63 -21.98
N PHE A 47 27.47 44.00 -21.36
CA PHE A 47 27.67 43.83 -19.92
C PHE A 47 26.61 44.57 -19.09
N TRP A 48 26.37 45.86 -19.37
CA TRP A 48 25.35 46.62 -18.67
C TRP A 48 23.94 46.05 -18.89
N PHE A 49 23.65 45.51 -20.07
CA PHE A 49 22.38 44.85 -20.34
C PHE A 49 22.21 43.56 -19.51
N ILE A 50 23.28 42.77 -19.35
CA ILE A 50 23.29 41.58 -18.48
C ILE A 50 23.01 41.97 -17.03
N ILE A 51 23.68 43.00 -16.50
CA ILE A 51 23.46 43.51 -15.14
C ILE A 51 22.02 44.02 -14.97
N ALA A 52 21.52 44.79 -15.94
CA ALA A 52 20.14 45.27 -15.94
C ALA A 52 19.12 44.11 -15.99
N SER A 53 19.41 43.06 -16.74
CA SER A 53 18.57 41.85 -16.82
C SER A 53 18.52 41.12 -15.48
N LEU A 54 19.68 40.96 -14.82
CA LEU A 54 19.75 40.33 -13.50
C LEU A 54 19.01 41.16 -12.45
N PHE A 55 19.16 42.49 -12.47
CA PHE A 55 18.45 43.40 -11.58
C PHE A 55 16.93 43.35 -11.82
N TYR A 56 16.50 43.35 -13.08
CA TYR A 56 15.08 43.21 -13.45
C TYR A 56 14.49 41.91 -12.91
N LEU A 57 15.18 40.77 -13.08
CA LEU A 57 14.70 39.48 -12.57
C LEU A 57 14.65 39.46 -11.04
N GLY A 58 15.64 40.06 -10.37
CA GLY A 58 15.63 40.21 -8.91
C GLY A 58 14.47 41.06 -8.40
N LEU A 59 14.16 42.17 -9.09
CA LEU A 59 13.00 43.00 -8.78
C LEU A 59 11.69 42.25 -9.03
N ALA A 60 11.58 41.54 -10.15
CA ALA A 60 10.42 40.73 -10.46
C ALA A 60 10.17 39.66 -9.39
N GLN A 61 11.22 39.03 -8.87
CA GLN A 61 11.14 38.05 -7.79
C GLN A 61 10.75 38.67 -6.43
N ALA A 62 11.19 39.90 -6.16
CA ALA A 62 10.81 40.61 -4.94
C ALA A 62 9.33 41.06 -4.96
N VAL A 63 8.80 41.36 -6.15
CA VAL A 63 7.43 41.87 -6.32
C VAL A 63 6.42 40.74 -6.52
N PHE A 64 6.78 39.70 -7.27
CA PHE A 64 5.86 38.64 -7.67
C PHE A 64 6.33 37.29 -7.13
N LYS A 65 5.45 36.60 -6.40
CA LYS A 65 5.69 35.20 -6.05
C LYS A 65 5.40 34.30 -7.25
N PRO A 66 6.29 33.35 -7.60
CA PRO A 66 6.11 32.49 -8.77
C PRO A 66 4.76 31.75 -8.80
N ASN A 67 4.30 31.22 -7.66
CA ASN A 67 3.03 30.49 -7.60
C ASN A 67 1.77 31.38 -7.66
N GLU A 68 1.91 32.69 -7.42
CA GLU A 68 0.80 33.65 -7.54
C GLU A 68 0.67 34.17 -8.99
N LEU A 69 1.69 33.96 -9.81
CA LEU A 69 1.68 34.27 -11.24
C LEU A 69 1.07 33.11 -12.03
N GLY A 70 0.06 33.41 -12.85
CA GLY A 70 -0.34 32.48 -13.91
C GLY A 70 0.84 32.20 -14.86
N LEU A 71 0.91 30.98 -15.42
CA LEU A 71 2.02 30.53 -16.28
C LEU A 71 2.38 31.49 -17.41
N VAL A 72 1.38 32.13 -18.02
CA VAL A 72 1.57 33.11 -19.09
C VAL A 72 2.34 34.33 -18.59
N ASN A 73 1.96 34.86 -17.43
CA ASN A 73 2.61 36.02 -16.84
C ASN A 73 4.02 35.67 -16.36
N PHE A 74 4.18 34.48 -15.78
CA PHE A 74 5.49 33.95 -15.41
C PHE A 74 6.43 33.92 -16.63
N PHE A 75 6.04 33.28 -17.73
CA PHE A 75 6.89 33.24 -18.92
C PHE A 75 7.12 34.61 -19.54
N ALA A 76 6.11 35.49 -19.59
CA ALA A 76 6.27 36.84 -20.12
C ALA A 76 7.32 37.64 -19.35
N ILE A 77 7.28 37.60 -18.02
CA ILE A 77 8.24 38.31 -17.15
C ILE A 77 9.64 37.72 -17.35
N TYR A 78 9.79 36.40 -17.22
CA TYR A 78 11.12 35.78 -17.18
C TYR A 78 11.80 35.68 -18.56
N THR A 79 11.05 35.73 -19.67
CA THR A 79 11.64 35.78 -21.02
C THR A 79 11.86 37.20 -21.55
N LEU A 80 11.32 38.24 -20.90
CA LEU A 80 11.39 39.62 -21.37
C LEU A 80 12.83 40.07 -21.69
N PRO A 81 13.84 39.85 -20.84
CA PRO A 81 15.21 40.29 -21.14
C PRO A 81 15.78 39.62 -22.40
N VAL A 82 15.45 38.35 -22.62
CA VAL A 82 15.88 37.57 -23.80
C VAL A 82 15.24 38.15 -25.06
N ILE A 83 13.93 38.40 -25.02
CA ILE A 83 13.18 38.97 -26.15
C ILE A 83 13.70 40.37 -26.49
N VAL A 84 13.88 41.23 -25.49
CA VAL A 84 14.38 42.60 -25.68
C VAL A 84 15.78 42.57 -26.30
N LYS A 85 16.70 41.74 -25.79
CA LYS A 85 18.04 41.63 -26.38
C LYS A 85 17.99 41.08 -27.80
N ALA A 86 17.17 40.06 -28.08
CA ALA A 86 17.02 39.52 -29.44
C ALA A 86 16.53 40.59 -30.43
N ILE A 87 15.56 41.44 -30.03
CA ILE A 87 15.10 42.57 -30.85
C ILE A 87 16.23 43.58 -31.10
N LEU A 88 17.01 43.91 -30.08
CA LEU A 88 18.15 44.84 -30.22
C LEU A 88 19.20 44.29 -31.18
N VAL A 89 19.54 43.00 -31.08
CA VAL A 89 20.48 42.31 -31.97
C VAL A 89 19.99 42.37 -33.43
N LEU A 90 18.69 42.09 -33.66
CA LEU A 90 18.08 42.14 -34.99
C LEU A 90 18.07 43.56 -35.57
N LYS A 91 17.77 44.56 -34.74
CA LYS A 91 17.72 45.97 -35.15
C LYS A 91 19.11 46.51 -35.52
N ASP A 92 20.12 46.16 -34.72
CA ASP A 92 21.48 46.66 -34.87
C ASP A 92 22.29 45.85 -35.92
N LYS A 93 21.72 44.78 -36.48
CA LYS A 93 22.38 43.85 -37.43
C LYS A 93 23.73 43.35 -36.90
N GLU A 94 23.80 43.08 -35.60
CA GLU A 94 25.04 42.63 -34.94
C GLU A 94 25.52 41.32 -35.59
N ARG A 95 26.79 41.29 -36.02
CA ARG A 95 27.43 40.09 -36.56
C ARG A 95 28.04 39.28 -35.41
N GLY A 96 27.98 37.94 -35.52
CA GLY A 96 28.60 37.03 -34.57
C GLY A 96 27.73 36.60 -33.36
N THR A 97 26.44 36.96 -33.33
CA THR A 97 25.49 36.50 -32.30
C THR A 97 24.70 35.28 -32.79
N ASP A 98 24.50 34.30 -31.91
CA ASP A 98 23.74 33.08 -32.26
C ASP A 98 22.29 33.15 -31.74
N ILE A 99 21.46 33.88 -32.49
CA ILE A 99 20.03 34.00 -32.19
C ILE A 99 19.34 32.62 -32.22
N LYS A 100 19.79 31.70 -33.07
CA LYS A 100 19.18 30.37 -33.19
C LYS A 100 19.44 29.55 -31.92
N ALA A 101 20.68 29.57 -31.42
CA ALA A 101 21.01 28.93 -30.16
C ALA A 101 20.22 29.53 -28.99
N ALA A 102 20.16 30.86 -28.88
CA ALA A 102 19.39 31.51 -27.81
C ALA A 102 17.90 31.15 -27.88
N ALA A 103 17.30 31.15 -29.08
CA ALA A 103 15.90 30.75 -29.27
C ALA A 103 15.65 29.28 -28.89
N LEU A 104 16.55 28.37 -29.31
CA LEU A 104 16.46 26.94 -28.99
C LEU A 104 16.56 26.71 -27.48
N ILE A 105 17.55 27.32 -26.80
CA ILE A 105 17.73 27.18 -25.36
C ILE A 105 16.55 27.81 -24.61
N THR A 106 16.03 28.94 -25.06
CA THR A 106 14.81 29.56 -24.46
C THR A 106 13.62 28.61 -24.58
N MET A 107 13.39 28.04 -25.76
CA MET A 107 12.29 27.11 -26.01
C MET A 107 12.43 25.85 -25.17
N TRP A 108 13.63 25.27 -25.09
CA TRP A 108 13.89 24.09 -24.27
C TRP A 108 13.70 24.40 -22.78
N PHE A 109 14.31 25.49 -22.28
CA PHE A 109 14.24 25.88 -20.88
C PHE A 109 12.79 26.17 -20.45
N MET A 110 12.07 27.01 -21.19
CA MET A 110 10.69 27.37 -20.84
C MET A 110 9.71 26.21 -21.11
N GLY A 111 9.93 25.43 -22.16
CA GLY A 111 9.13 24.24 -22.47
C GLY A 111 9.25 23.15 -21.41
N THR A 112 10.45 22.97 -20.83
CA THR A 112 10.65 22.00 -19.74
C THR A 112 10.13 22.51 -18.40
N VAL A 113 10.22 23.80 -18.11
CA VAL A 113 9.50 24.41 -16.97
C VAL A 113 8.00 24.19 -17.11
N TYR A 114 7.43 24.42 -18.30
CA TYR A 114 6.02 24.14 -18.58
C TYR A 114 5.67 22.66 -18.37
N ALA A 115 6.43 21.74 -18.96
CA ALA A 115 6.22 20.31 -18.80
C ALA A 115 6.30 19.89 -17.32
N SER A 116 7.21 20.49 -16.55
CA SER A 116 7.36 20.22 -15.11
C SER A 116 6.15 20.65 -14.29
N THR A 117 5.39 21.64 -14.77
CA THR A 117 4.10 22.03 -14.14
C THR A 117 2.99 21.01 -14.41
N LYS A 118 3.22 20.08 -15.35
CA LYS A 118 2.31 18.97 -15.65
C LYS A 118 2.75 17.67 -14.99
N GLY A 119 4.04 17.51 -14.72
CA GLY A 119 4.59 16.39 -13.96
C GLY A 119 6.01 16.70 -13.49
N ILE A 120 6.29 16.61 -12.20
CA ILE A 120 7.57 17.02 -11.61
C ILE A 120 8.78 16.26 -12.20
N ARG A 121 8.60 15.03 -12.70
CA ARG A 121 9.66 14.25 -13.37
C ARG A 121 10.33 14.98 -14.53
N PHE A 122 9.59 15.83 -15.23
CA PHE A 122 10.12 16.54 -16.39
C PHE A 122 11.20 17.58 -16.02
N THR A 123 11.42 17.85 -14.73
CA THR A 123 12.55 18.65 -14.25
C THR A 123 13.91 18.05 -14.64
N VAL A 124 14.02 16.73 -14.81
CA VAL A 124 15.24 16.09 -15.32
C VAL A 124 15.63 16.61 -16.71
N LEU A 125 14.64 16.96 -17.54
CA LEU A 125 14.86 17.52 -18.87
C LEU A 125 15.30 18.99 -18.84
N LEU A 126 15.11 19.69 -17.72
CA LEU A 126 15.57 21.07 -17.52
C LEU A 126 17.09 21.12 -17.30
N VAL A 127 17.69 20.05 -16.77
CA VAL A 127 19.11 20.01 -16.38
C VAL A 127 20.06 20.44 -17.51
N PRO A 128 19.99 19.88 -18.73
CA PRO A 128 20.95 20.27 -19.78
C PRO A 128 20.75 21.72 -20.26
N ALA A 129 19.49 22.15 -20.43
CA ALA A 129 19.18 23.52 -20.82
C ALA A 129 19.66 24.53 -19.78
N PHE A 130 19.43 24.23 -18.50
CA PHE A 130 19.92 24.99 -17.38
C PHE A 130 21.45 25.04 -17.36
N SER A 131 22.15 23.92 -17.51
CA SER A 131 23.62 23.87 -17.52
C SER A 131 24.24 24.71 -18.64
N ILE A 132 23.69 24.64 -19.86
CA ILE A 132 24.16 25.44 -21.00
C ILE A 132 23.95 26.93 -20.74
N ALA A 133 22.74 27.29 -20.31
CA ALA A 133 22.39 28.67 -20.03
C ALA A 133 23.26 29.23 -18.90
N PHE A 134 23.30 28.54 -17.75
CA PHE A 134 24.13 28.91 -16.61
C PHE A 134 25.62 29.01 -16.95
N GLY A 135 26.17 28.03 -17.68
CA GLY A 135 27.57 28.06 -18.14
C GLY A 135 27.86 29.24 -19.07
N SER A 136 26.91 29.61 -19.94
CA SER A 136 27.03 30.80 -20.80
C SER A 136 27.10 32.08 -19.98
N ALA A 137 26.29 32.21 -18.92
CA ALA A 137 26.36 33.35 -18.00
C ALA A 137 27.74 33.46 -17.34
N LEU A 138 28.28 32.35 -16.86
CA LEU A 138 29.59 32.30 -16.22
C LEU A 138 30.73 32.62 -17.19
N GLY A 139 30.70 32.06 -18.40
CA GLY A 139 31.73 32.31 -19.42
C GLY A 139 31.78 33.77 -19.84
N VAL A 140 30.62 34.38 -20.04
CA VAL A 140 30.52 35.80 -20.39
C VAL A 140 30.96 36.69 -19.22
N THR A 141 30.50 36.40 -18.00
CA THR A 141 30.95 37.10 -16.78
C THR A 141 32.47 37.02 -16.60
N HIS A 142 33.05 35.83 -16.79
CA HIS A 142 34.50 35.63 -16.73
C HIS A 142 35.25 36.47 -17.76
N SER A 143 34.78 36.48 -19.02
CA SER A 143 35.39 37.30 -20.08
C SER A 143 35.39 38.80 -19.70
N TYR A 144 34.29 39.32 -19.14
CA TYR A 144 34.21 40.72 -18.74
C TYR A 144 35.10 41.05 -17.53
N VAL A 145 34.93 40.30 -16.44
CA VAL A 145 35.67 40.56 -15.20
C VAL A 145 37.17 40.39 -15.43
N SER A 146 37.59 39.37 -16.21
CA SER A 146 39.01 39.17 -16.52
C SER A 146 39.61 40.33 -17.32
N ASN A 147 38.86 40.93 -18.24
CA ASN A 147 39.34 42.09 -19.00
C ASN A 147 39.42 43.35 -18.13
N ILE A 148 38.41 43.62 -17.31
CA ILE A 148 38.37 44.81 -16.44
C ILE A 148 39.48 44.73 -15.40
N VAL A 149 39.58 43.61 -14.67
CA VAL A 149 40.60 43.43 -13.63
C VAL A 149 42.00 43.46 -14.21
N SER A 150 42.23 42.84 -15.38
CA SER A 150 43.55 42.89 -16.02
C SER A 150 43.94 44.31 -16.43
N ARG A 151 42.97 45.12 -16.88
CA ARG A 151 43.19 46.52 -17.29
C ARG A 151 43.38 47.46 -16.10
N GLU A 152 42.50 47.41 -15.12
CA GLU A 152 42.47 48.37 -14.01
C GLU A 152 43.47 48.04 -12.90
N LEU A 153 43.72 46.75 -12.64
CA LEU A 153 44.63 46.30 -11.58
C LEU A 153 46.01 45.87 -12.12
N ASN A 154 46.24 45.95 -13.44
CA ASN A 154 47.48 45.48 -14.11
C ASN A 154 47.86 44.02 -13.76
N ILE A 155 46.87 43.17 -13.46
CA ILE A 155 47.08 41.76 -13.16
C ILE A 155 47.07 40.95 -14.48
N ASN A 156 47.93 39.94 -14.58
CA ASN A 156 47.93 39.04 -15.74
C ASN A 156 46.58 38.30 -15.85
N ARG A 157 45.98 38.28 -17.05
CA ARG A 157 44.70 37.65 -17.35
C ARG A 157 44.64 36.17 -16.95
N TRP A 158 45.77 35.46 -16.98
CA TRP A 158 45.86 34.09 -16.49
C TRP A 158 45.63 34.00 -14.97
N LEU A 159 46.27 34.88 -14.19
CA LEU A 159 46.08 34.97 -12.74
C LEU A 159 44.64 35.36 -12.38
N THR A 160 44.05 36.30 -13.13
CA THR A 160 42.63 36.66 -12.94
C THR A 160 41.68 35.51 -13.27
N THR A 161 41.97 34.74 -14.32
CA THR A 161 41.20 33.55 -14.68
C THR A 161 41.30 32.47 -13.61
N ALA A 162 42.52 32.19 -13.14
CA ALA A 162 42.74 31.25 -12.05
C ALA A 162 42.02 31.68 -10.77
N LEU A 163 42.06 32.98 -10.43
CA LEU A 163 41.35 33.54 -9.28
C LEU A 163 39.84 33.43 -9.43
N LEU A 164 39.27 33.75 -10.61
CA LEU A 164 37.84 33.63 -10.85
C LEU A 164 37.38 32.18 -10.79
N ILE A 165 38.11 31.25 -11.42
CA ILE A 165 37.82 29.82 -11.31
C ILE A 165 37.92 29.37 -9.85
N PHE A 166 38.94 29.83 -9.11
CA PHE A 166 39.07 29.55 -7.70
C PHE A 166 37.88 30.09 -6.89
N LEU A 167 37.47 31.34 -7.09
CA LEU A 167 36.33 31.96 -6.40
C LEU A 167 35.00 31.29 -6.77
N LEU A 168 34.78 30.96 -8.05
CA LEU A 168 33.65 30.15 -8.48
C LEU A 168 33.69 28.78 -7.80
N SER A 169 34.83 28.10 -7.82
CA SER A 169 34.98 26.79 -7.18
C SER A 169 34.75 26.87 -5.67
N LEU A 170 35.13 27.97 -5.01
CA LEU A 170 34.84 28.24 -3.60
C LEU A 170 33.35 28.46 -3.38
N ALA A 171 32.71 29.28 -4.23
CA ALA A 171 31.27 29.53 -4.23
C ALA A 171 30.45 28.26 -4.51
N PHE A 172 31.00 27.29 -5.24
CA PHE A 172 30.46 25.93 -5.42
C PHE A 172 30.90 24.92 -4.36
N PHE A 173 31.94 25.22 -3.58
CA PHE A 173 32.30 24.48 -2.37
C PHE A 173 31.38 24.82 -1.19
N PHE A 174 30.78 26.02 -1.16
CA PHE A 174 29.79 26.42 -0.14
C PHE A 174 28.45 25.66 -0.22
N PRO A 175 27.89 25.27 -1.39
CA PRO A 175 26.83 24.27 -1.47
C PRO A 175 27.38 22.84 -1.32
N ARG A 176 28.38 22.63 -0.44
CA ARG A 176 28.73 21.31 0.11
C ARG A 176 27.48 20.54 0.53
N ASN A 177 26.45 21.25 0.98
CA ASN A 177 25.15 20.69 1.30
C ASN A 177 24.49 20.02 0.09
N ILE A 178 24.36 20.65 -1.09
CA ILE A 178 23.66 20.04 -2.23
C ILE A 178 24.35 18.76 -2.71
N TYR A 179 25.68 18.78 -2.85
CA TYR A 179 26.43 17.58 -3.24
C TYR A 179 26.35 16.50 -2.15
N ARG A 180 26.59 16.87 -0.88
CA ARG A 180 26.53 15.93 0.24
C ARG A 180 25.13 15.36 0.41
N ASP A 181 24.09 16.15 0.26
CA ASP A 181 22.70 15.73 0.38
C ASP A 181 22.34 14.81 -0.77
N SER A 182 22.79 15.09 -2.00
CA SER A 182 22.61 14.17 -3.14
C SER A 182 23.33 12.84 -2.95
N VAL A 183 24.59 12.87 -2.48
CA VAL A 183 25.35 11.66 -2.14
C VAL A 183 24.71 10.91 -0.99
N ASN A 184 24.21 11.61 0.02
CA ASN A 184 23.51 11.01 1.15
C ASN A 184 22.21 10.35 0.68
N ILE A 185 21.41 10.99 -0.17
CA ILE A 185 20.19 10.39 -0.74
C ILE A 185 20.56 9.11 -1.49
N ALA A 186 21.55 9.15 -2.38
CA ALA A 186 21.99 7.98 -3.13
C ALA A 186 22.56 6.86 -2.25
N ALA A 187 23.30 7.21 -1.18
CA ALA A 187 23.91 6.24 -0.27
C ALA A 187 22.90 5.60 0.69
N ASN A 188 21.78 6.27 0.96
CA ASN A 188 20.71 5.76 1.82
C ASN A 188 19.54 5.17 1.01
N ASP A 189 19.64 5.12 -0.32
CA ASP A 189 18.63 4.49 -1.15
C ASP A 189 18.71 2.98 -1.02
N VAL A 190 17.65 2.37 -0.52
CA VAL A 190 17.56 0.92 -0.29
C VAL A 190 16.65 0.33 -1.37
N PRO A 191 17.05 -0.78 -2.04
CA PRO A 191 16.19 -1.43 -3.01
C PRO A 191 14.83 -1.79 -2.42
N ILE A 192 13.75 -1.48 -3.17
CA ILE A 192 12.37 -1.84 -2.81
C ILE A 192 12.22 -3.36 -2.65
N VAL A 193 12.90 -4.13 -3.51
CA VAL A 193 12.96 -5.59 -3.41
C VAL A 193 14.11 -5.98 -2.49
N ASN A 194 13.78 -6.44 -1.29
CA ASN A 194 14.73 -6.99 -0.32
C ASN A 194 14.67 -8.53 -0.28
N ASP A 195 15.42 -9.13 0.66
CA ASP A 195 15.49 -10.60 0.79
C ASP A 195 14.13 -11.24 1.09
N ALA A 196 13.24 -10.56 1.84
CA ALA A 196 11.90 -11.07 2.11
C ALA A 196 11.08 -11.16 0.81
N TRP A 197 11.14 -10.12 -0.03
CA TRP A 197 10.53 -10.13 -1.35
C TRP A 197 11.13 -11.20 -2.27
N TYR A 198 12.47 -11.32 -2.29
CA TYR A 198 13.15 -12.31 -3.12
C TYR A 198 12.75 -13.74 -2.74
N ASN A 199 12.72 -14.05 -1.44
CA ASN A 199 12.32 -15.36 -0.92
C ASN A 199 10.85 -15.67 -1.24
N ALA A 200 9.95 -14.71 -0.99
CA ALA A 200 8.52 -14.86 -1.26
C ALA A 200 8.26 -15.15 -2.74
N LEU A 201 8.85 -14.37 -3.65
CA LEU A 201 8.63 -14.49 -5.09
C LEU A 201 9.31 -15.74 -5.68
N THR A 202 10.48 -16.11 -5.18
CA THR A 202 11.16 -17.35 -5.60
C THR A 202 10.37 -18.59 -5.17
N LYS A 203 9.78 -18.58 -3.97
CA LYS A 203 8.88 -19.66 -3.51
C LYS A 203 7.67 -19.81 -4.42
N ILE A 204 7.07 -18.72 -4.92
CA ILE A 204 5.98 -18.80 -5.89
C ILE A 204 6.48 -19.41 -7.19
N ARG A 205 7.61 -18.94 -7.74
CA ARG A 205 8.19 -19.48 -8.98
C ARG A 205 8.43 -20.99 -8.93
N GLU A 206 8.92 -21.49 -7.80
CA GLU A 206 9.31 -22.89 -7.64
C GLU A 206 8.13 -23.82 -7.34
N ASN A 207 7.03 -23.30 -6.77
CA ASN A 207 5.92 -24.13 -6.26
C ASN A 207 4.55 -23.84 -6.92
N SER A 208 4.49 -23.07 -7.99
CA SER A 208 3.24 -22.76 -8.71
C SER A 208 3.30 -23.12 -10.19
N SER A 209 2.15 -23.24 -10.84
CA SER A 209 2.07 -23.42 -12.30
C SER A 209 2.57 -22.18 -13.05
N GLU A 210 3.11 -22.36 -14.27
CA GLU A 210 3.65 -21.25 -15.07
C GLU A 210 2.58 -20.20 -15.46
N ASP A 211 1.33 -20.61 -15.55
CA ASP A 211 0.16 -19.76 -15.82
C ASP A 211 -0.45 -19.14 -14.54
N ALA A 212 0.14 -19.39 -13.37
CA ALA A 212 -0.38 -18.84 -12.12
C ALA A 212 -0.29 -17.31 -12.09
N ILE A 213 -1.31 -16.65 -11.55
CA ILE A 213 -1.40 -15.18 -11.57
C ILE A 213 -1.12 -14.60 -10.19
N ILE A 214 -0.27 -13.57 -10.12
CA ILE A 214 0.01 -12.84 -8.89
C ILE A 214 -0.72 -11.49 -8.90
N SER A 215 -1.53 -11.28 -7.86
CA SER A 215 -2.30 -10.06 -7.63
C SER A 215 -1.76 -9.27 -6.43
N SER A 216 -1.48 -8.00 -6.64
CA SER A 216 -1.24 -6.99 -5.60
C SER A 216 -1.40 -5.61 -6.24
N TRP A 217 -1.03 -4.54 -5.53
CA TRP A 217 -1.01 -3.21 -6.12
C TRP A 217 0.06 -3.08 -7.24
N TRP A 218 -0.19 -2.20 -8.22
CA TRP A 218 0.59 -2.15 -9.47
C TRP A 218 2.07 -1.85 -9.30
N ASP A 219 2.44 -1.11 -8.25
CA ASP A 219 3.83 -0.73 -7.93
C ASP A 219 4.80 -1.92 -8.01
N PHE A 220 4.31 -3.12 -7.64
CA PHE A 220 5.15 -4.31 -7.49
C PHE A 220 5.08 -5.25 -8.70
N GLY A 221 4.17 -5.03 -9.64
CA GLY A 221 3.88 -5.99 -10.72
C GLY A 221 5.09 -6.32 -11.60
N HIS A 222 5.96 -5.35 -11.88
CA HIS A 222 7.20 -5.61 -12.62
C HIS A 222 8.19 -6.48 -11.84
N HIS A 223 8.27 -6.32 -10.52
CA HIS A 223 9.13 -7.16 -9.68
C HIS A 223 8.62 -8.60 -9.62
N PHE A 224 7.31 -8.79 -9.59
CA PHE A 224 6.70 -10.12 -9.60
C PHE A 224 7.00 -10.84 -10.91
N LYS A 225 6.78 -10.18 -12.06
CA LYS A 225 7.15 -10.74 -13.37
C LYS A 225 8.63 -11.09 -13.45
N ALA A 226 9.51 -10.23 -12.94
CA ALA A 226 10.95 -10.44 -13.04
C ALA A 226 11.47 -11.58 -12.15
N LEU A 227 10.91 -11.76 -10.95
CA LEU A 227 11.44 -12.69 -9.95
C LEU A 227 10.63 -13.98 -9.84
N ALA A 228 9.31 -13.87 -9.79
CA ALA A 228 8.42 -15.02 -9.73
C ALA A 228 8.20 -15.67 -11.11
N ASP A 229 8.48 -14.96 -12.20
CA ASP A 229 8.24 -15.41 -13.58
C ASP A 229 6.79 -15.87 -13.77
N ARG A 230 5.86 -15.04 -13.30
CA ARG A 230 4.41 -15.27 -13.36
C ARG A 230 3.68 -14.07 -13.94
N PRO A 231 2.56 -14.28 -14.68
CA PRO A 231 1.62 -13.22 -14.99
C PRO A 231 1.16 -12.46 -13.75
N VAL A 232 0.80 -11.19 -13.95
CA VAL A 232 0.21 -10.36 -12.89
C VAL A 232 -1.03 -9.69 -13.42
N THR A 233 -1.96 -9.41 -12.53
CA THR A 233 -3.24 -8.75 -12.87
C THR A 233 -3.04 -7.38 -13.51
N PHE A 234 -2.11 -6.58 -12.98
CA PHE A 234 -1.71 -5.30 -13.55
C PHE A 234 -0.36 -4.83 -12.97
N ASP A 235 0.35 -4.00 -13.73
CA ASP A 235 1.63 -3.38 -13.33
C ASP A 235 1.69 -1.89 -13.74
N GLY A 236 2.87 -1.26 -13.62
CA GLY A 236 3.08 0.16 -13.93
C GLY A 236 2.77 0.57 -15.36
N THR A 237 2.68 -0.36 -16.32
CA THR A 237 2.25 -0.07 -17.70
C THR A 237 0.73 -0.01 -17.85
N THR A 238 -0.01 -0.59 -16.90
CA THR A 238 -1.47 -0.73 -16.91
C THR A 238 -2.14 0.00 -15.73
N GLN A 239 -1.43 0.88 -15.05
CA GLN A 239 -1.93 1.59 -13.86
C GLN A 239 -3.12 2.54 -14.14
N ASP A 240 -3.24 3.06 -15.37
CA ASP A 240 -4.33 3.95 -15.79
C ASP A 240 -5.56 3.16 -16.33
N TYR A 241 -5.60 1.85 -16.13
CA TYR A 241 -6.69 0.98 -16.58
C TYR A 241 -7.63 0.59 -15.42
N PRO A 242 -8.86 0.13 -15.73
CA PRO A 242 -9.87 -0.19 -14.71
C PRO A 242 -9.45 -1.23 -13.66
N GLN A 243 -8.44 -2.07 -13.92
CA GLN A 243 -7.89 -3.02 -12.94
C GLN A 243 -7.49 -2.36 -11.62
N ALA A 244 -7.05 -1.10 -11.65
CA ALA A 244 -6.73 -0.35 -10.43
C ALA A 244 -7.97 -0.18 -9.51
N HIS A 245 -9.15 0.05 -10.09
CA HIS A 245 -10.40 0.08 -9.34
C HIS A 245 -10.72 -1.29 -8.75
N TRP A 246 -10.66 -2.34 -9.57
CA TRP A 246 -11.02 -3.69 -9.14
C TRP A 246 -10.12 -4.22 -8.02
N ILE A 247 -8.80 -4.11 -8.17
CA ILE A 247 -7.87 -4.51 -7.10
C ILE A 247 -8.02 -3.61 -5.87
N GLY A 248 -8.19 -2.29 -6.06
CA GLY A 248 -8.50 -1.40 -4.96
C GLY A 248 -9.75 -1.82 -4.20
N ARG A 249 -10.82 -2.20 -4.91
CA ARG A 249 -12.09 -2.64 -4.32
C ARG A 249 -11.92 -3.97 -3.59
N MET A 250 -11.19 -4.92 -4.19
CA MET A 250 -10.86 -6.20 -3.56
C MET A 250 -10.15 -5.99 -2.22
N LEU A 251 -9.24 -5.02 -2.12
CA LEU A 251 -8.52 -4.71 -0.87
C LEU A 251 -9.37 -3.98 0.18
N VAL A 252 -10.33 -3.17 -0.24
CA VAL A 252 -11.18 -2.35 0.64
C VAL A 252 -12.40 -3.10 1.16
N THR A 253 -13.04 -3.96 0.34
CA THR A 253 -14.28 -4.62 0.74
C THR A 253 -14.09 -5.49 1.98
N SER A 254 -15.10 -5.56 2.85
CA SER A 254 -15.15 -6.49 3.97
C SER A 254 -15.74 -7.85 3.60
N ASP A 255 -16.33 -7.93 2.42
CA ASP A 255 -16.97 -9.13 1.88
C ASP A 255 -15.95 -9.97 1.08
N GLU A 256 -15.68 -11.17 1.57
CA GLU A 256 -14.73 -12.09 0.95
C GLU A 256 -15.26 -12.64 -0.38
N ASP A 257 -16.57 -12.88 -0.51
CA ASP A 257 -17.18 -13.40 -1.74
C ASP A 257 -17.05 -12.37 -2.87
N GLN A 258 -17.27 -11.09 -2.55
CA GLN A 258 -17.00 -10.00 -3.48
C GLN A 258 -15.51 -9.94 -3.85
N ALA A 259 -14.60 -10.09 -2.88
CA ALA A 259 -13.16 -10.02 -3.11
C ALA A 259 -12.67 -11.15 -4.05
N VAL A 260 -13.08 -12.39 -3.81
CA VAL A 260 -12.71 -13.54 -4.65
C VAL A 260 -13.41 -13.49 -6.00
N GLY A 261 -14.66 -12.99 -6.08
CA GLY A 261 -15.38 -12.78 -7.32
C GLY A 261 -14.68 -11.75 -8.24
N ILE A 262 -14.19 -10.65 -7.67
CA ILE A 262 -13.36 -9.68 -8.40
C ILE A 262 -12.11 -10.35 -8.95
N LEU A 263 -11.41 -11.11 -8.09
CA LEU A 263 -10.16 -11.76 -8.46
C LEU A 263 -10.38 -12.79 -9.58
N ARG A 264 -11.43 -13.62 -9.47
CA ARG A 264 -11.82 -14.58 -10.51
C ARG A 264 -12.07 -13.88 -11.83
N MET A 265 -12.82 -12.79 -11.83
CA MET A 265 -13.10 -12.01 -13.03
C MET A 265 -11.80 -11.52 -13.71
N LEU A 266 -10.88 -10.98 -12.91
CA LEU A 266 -9.60 -10.46 -13.40
C LEU A 266 -8.71 -11.59 -13.95
N ASP A 267 -8.65 -12.74 -13.27
CA ASP A 267 -7.82 -13.87 -13.67
C ASP A 267 -8.36 -14.60 -14.92
N CYS A 268 -9.68 -14.53 -15.14
CA CYS A 268 -10.34 -15.12 -16.29
C CYS A 268 -10.26 -14.28 -17.57
N GLY A 269 -10.09 -12.96 -17.47
CA GLY A 269 -10.12 -12.08 -18.64
C GLY A 269 -9.79 -10.61 -18.40
N GLY A 270 -9.14 -10.26 -17.29
CA GLY A 270 -8.86 -8.89 -16.92
C GLY A 270 -10.14 -8.06 -16.82
N ASN A 271 -10.24 -6.99 -17.63
CA ASN A 271 -11.41 -6.12 -17.64
C ASN A 271 -12.51 -6.54 -18.65
N THR A 272 -12.32 -7.62 -19.40
CA THR A 272 -13.20 -7.93 -20.53
C THR A 272 -14.66 -8.20 -20.11
N ALA A 273 -14.89 -8.76 -18.91
CA ALA A 273 -16.25 -8.91 -18.38
C ALA A 273 -17.02 -7.57 -18.31
N PHE A 274 -16.34 -6.53 -17.83
CA PHE A 274 -16.88 -5.18 -17.79
C PHE A 274 -17.06 -4.61 -19.20
N ASP A 275 -16.07 -4.78 -20.08
CA ASP A 275 -16.14 -4.24 -21.44
C ASP A 275 -17.29 -4.83 -22.27
N GLU A 276 -17.57 -6.13 -22.10
CA GLU A 276 -18.72 -6.78 -22.73
C GLU A 276 -20.04 -6.25 -22.17
N LEU A 277 -20.13 -6.12 -20.85
CA LEU A 277 -21.32 -5.59 -20.19
C LEU A 277 -21.58 -4.13 -20.57
N GLU A 278 -20.54 -3.30 -20.61
CA GLU A 278 -20.63 -1.90 -21.00
C GLU A 278 -21.04 -1.74 -22.46
N ARG A 279 -20.58 -2.62 -23.36
CA ARG A 279 -21.02 -2.60 -24.77
C ARG A 279 -22.51 -2.89 -24.91
N ILE A 280 -23.08 -3.70 -24.02
CA ILE A 280 -24.49 -4.10 -24.05
C ILE A 280 -25.37 -3.04 -23.36
N VAL A 281 -24.97 -2.63 -22.15
CA VAL A 281 -25.76 -1.76 -21.28
C VAL A 281 -25.57 -0.28 -21.64
N ASN A 282 -24.38 0.10 -22.08
CA ASN A 282 -23.99 1.46 -22.48
C ASN A 282 -24.32 2.52 -21.40
N ASP A 283 -24.12 2.15 -20.14
CA ASP A 283 -24.31 2.98 -18.95
C ASP A 283 -23.33 2.54 -17.86
N THR A 284 -22.16 3.19 -17.82
CA THR A 284 -21.04 2.81 -16.93
C THR A 284 -21.45 2.57 -15.47
N PRO A 285 -22.10 3.52 -14.74
CA PRO A 285 -22.57 3.26 -13.38
C PRO A 285 -23.46 2.01 -13.25
N LYS A 286 -24.37 1.81 -14.21
CA LYS A 286 -25.26 0.64 -14.21
C LYS A 286 -24.50 -0.65 -14.51
N SER A 287 -23.56 -0.64 -15.45
CA SER A 287 -22.71 -1.78 -15.80
C SER A 287 -21.87 -2.22 -14.61
N VAL A 288 -21.20 -1.29 -13.92
CA VAL A 288 -20.44 -1.62 -12.70
C VAL A 288 -21.34 -2.22 -11.62
N LYS A 289 -22.53 -1.64 -11.40
CA LYS A 289 -23.50 -2.13 -10.42
C LYS A 289 -23.97 -3.55 -10.73
N ILE A 290 -24.29 -3.83 -12.00
CA ILE A 290 -24.66 -5.18 -12.45
C ILE A 290 -23.48 -6.13 -12.26
N LEU A 291 -22.26 -5.70 -12.60
CA LEU A 291 -21.08 -6.55 -12.48
C LEU A 291 -20.81 -6.96 -11.03
N TYR A 292 -20.95 -6.05 -10.07
CA TYR A 292 -20.88 -6.38 -8.64
C TYR A 292 -21.89 -7.45 -8.23
N GLN A 293 -23.14 -7.34 -8.70
CA GLN A 293 -24.17 -8.35 -8.41
C GLN A 293 -23.90 -9.71 -9.07
N VAL A 294 -23.11 -9.73 -10.14
CA VAL A 294 -22.80 -10.94 -10.91
C VAL A 294 -21.64 -11.70 -10.31
N ILE A 295 -20.63 -11.03 -9.77
CA ILE A 295 -19.43 -11.68 -9.23
C ILE A 295 -19.63 -12.26 -7.82
N GLU A 296 -20.67 -11.83 -7.10
CA GLU A 296 -21.00 -12.33 -5.76
C GLU A 296 -21.48 -13.80 -5.73
N PRO A 297 -22.46 -14.24 -6.54
CA PRO A 297 -22.84 -15.65 -6.58
C PRO A 297 -21.74 -16.51 -7.20
N HIS A 298 -21.34 -17.59 -6.52
CA HIS A 298 -20.38 -18.56 -7.08
C HIS A 298 -20.99 -19.45 -8.17
N GLU A 299 -22.30 -19.69 -8.11
CA GLU A 299 -23.02 -20.52 -9.07
C GLU A 299 -23.33 -19.75 -10.35
N ARG A 300 -22.83 -20.26 -11.48
CA ARG A 300 -23.04 -19.68 -12.81
C ARG A 300 -24.51 -19.43 -13.15
N GLU A 301 -25.41 -20.33 -12.79
CA GLU A 301 -26.85 -20.18 -13.06
C GLU A 301 -27.50 -19.05 -12.25
N ALA A 302 -27.08 -18.87 -10.99
CA ALA A 302 -27.54 -17.76 -10.16
C ALA A 302 -27.05 -16.41 -10.74
N ALA A 303 -25.80 -16.36 -11.19
CA ALA A 303 -25.25 -15.19 -11.87
C ALA A 303 -25.95 -14.89 -13.21
N LYS A 304 -26.32 -15.94 -13.98
CA LYS A 304 -27.11 -15.80 -15.21
C LYS A 304 -28.49 -15.19 -14.93
N ALA A 305 -29.15 -15.63 -13.85
CA ALA A 305 -30.42 -15.05 -13.44
C ALA A 305 -30.30 -13.55 -13.05
N VAL A 306 -29.17 -13.11 -12.47
CA VAL A 306 -28.90 -11.69 -12.22
C VAL A 306 -28.82 -10.90 -13.53
N LEU A 307 -28.07 -11.38 -14.52
CA LEU A 307 -27.94 -10.73 -15.83
C LEU A 307 -29.28 -10.64 -16.56
N ASN A 308 -30.05 -11.74 -16.57
CA ASN A 308 -31.36 -11.79 -17.22
C ASN A 308 -32.38 -10.84 -16.56
N ARG A 309 -32.38 -10.72 -15.22
CA ARG A 309 -33.21 -9.72 -14.50
C ARG A 309 -32.85 -8.28 -14.85
N ASN A 310 -31.61 -8.03 -15.24
CA ASN A 310 -31.13 -6.73 -15.70
C ASN A 310 -31.34 -6.49 -17.21
N GLY A 311 -32.04 -7.40 -17.90
CA GLY A 311 -32.49 -7.23 -19.28
C GLY A 311 -31.57 -7.79 -20.35
N LEU A 312 -30.55 -8.59 -19.97
CA LEU A 312 -29.69 -9.28 -20.93
C LEU A 312 -30.35 -10.57 -21.43
N THR A 313 -30.08 -10.94 -22.68
CA THR A 313 -30.46 -12.26 -23.22
C THR A 313 -29.51 -13.36 -22.72
N ASP A 314 -29.90 -14.62 -22.81
CA ASP A 314 -29.04 -15.74 -22.42
C ASP A 314 -27.68 -15.74 -23.14
N GLU A 315 -27.67 -15.41 -24.45
CA GLU A 315 -26.44 -15.32 -25.24
C GLU A 315 -25.53 -14.17 -24.76
N GLN A 316 -26.13 -13.03 -24.43
CA GLN A 316 -25.40 -11.88 -23.87
C GLN A 316 -24.86 -12.20 -22.47
N ALA A 317 -25.66 -12.87 -21.65
CA ALA A 317 -25.26 -13.29 -20.31
C ALA A 317 -24.07 -14.26 -20.38
N ASP A 318 -24.12 -15.25 -21.28
CA ASP A 318 -23.02 -16.22 -21.44
C ASP A 318 -21.69 -15.58 -21.85
N LYS A 319 -21.72 -14.48 -22.62
CA LYS A 319 -20.53 -13.68 -22.99
C LYS A 319 -19.89 -12.95 -21.80
N VAL A 320 -20.68 -12.55 -20.81
CA VAL A 320 -20.14 -11.95 -19.57
C VAL A 320 -19.65 -13.06 -18.64
N LEU A 321 -20.45 -14.11 -18.47
CA LEU A 321 -20.17 -15.22 -17.56
C LEU A 321 -18.94 -16.04 -17.97
N GLN A 322 -18.53 -16.03 -19.24
CA GLN A 322 -17.27 -16.67 -19.64
C GLN A 322 -16.05 -16.05 -18.95
N TYR A 323 -16.15 -14.79 -18.51
CA TYR A 323 -15.08 -14.05 -17.84
C TYR A 323 -15.32 -13.88 -16.35
N THR A 324 -16.54 -13.94 -15.83
CA THR A 324 -16.78 -13.85 -14.37
C THR A 324 -16.83 -15.21 -13.68
N HIS A 325 -17.17 -16.28 -14.41
CA HIS A 325 -17.37 -17.64 -13.89
C HIS A 325 -16.61 -18.68 -14.73
N CYS A 326 -15.38 -18.35 -15.12
CA CYS A 326 -14.49 -19.34 -15.73
C CYS A 326 -13.88 -20.25 -14.65
N LYS A 327 -13.11 -21.25 -15.07
CA LYS A 327 -12.20 -21.96 -14.17
C LYS A 327 -10.85 -21.21 -14.19
N PRO A 328 -10.57 -20.34 -13.21
CA PRO A 328 -9.34 -19.54 -13.21
C PRO A 328 -8.09 -20.42 -13.00
N PRO A 329 -6.91 -19.92 -13.39
CA PRO A 329 -5.64 -20.56 -13.06
C PRO A 329 -5.37 -20.53 -11.55
N GLU A 330 -4.25 -21.12 -11.14
CA GLU A 330 -3.75 -20.91 -9.79
C GLU A 330 -3.48 -19.41 -9.55
N ALA A 331 -3.84 -18.90 -8.38
CA ALA A 331 -3.71 -17.48 -8.09
C ALA A 331 -3.11 -17.22 -6.72
N PHE A 332 -2.36 -16.12 -6.64
CA PHE A 332 -1.74 -15.64 -5.42
C PHE A 332 -2.09 -14.17 -5.19
N VAL A 333 -2.33 -13.80 -3.94
CA VAL A 333 -2.42 -12.41 -3.50
C VAL A 333 -1.26 -12.10 -2.58
N ILE A 334 -0.56 -10.99 -2.81
CA ILE A 334 0.51 -10.54 -1.93
C ILE A 334 0.08 -9.29 -1.18
N ALA A 335 0.15 -9.34 0.15
CA ALA A 335 -0.05 -8.22 1.04
C ALA A 335 1.28 -7.89 1.75
N SER A 336 1.78 -6.67 1.57
CA SER A 336 3.03 -6.22 2.20
C SER A 336 2.85 -4.94 3.01
N ASP A 337 3.78 -4.68 3.92
CA ASP A 337 3.82 -3.49 4.76
C ASP A 337 3.90 -2.18 3.95
N ASP A 338 4.62 -2.17 2.83
CA ASP A 338 4.68 -1.02 1.91
C ASP A 338 3.30 -0.54 1.45
N MET A 339 2.33 -1.45 1.33
CA MET A 339 0.96 -1.12 0.92
C MET A 339 0.21 -0.29 1.96
N ILE A 340 0.61 -0.31 3.23
CA ILE A 340 -0.02 0.48 4.31
C ILE A 340 0.13 1.97 3.98
N SER A 341 1.35 2.41 3.64
CA SER A 341 1.64 3.81 3.29
C SER A 341 0.93 4.26 2.00
N LYS A 342 0.62 3.31 1.12
CA LYS A 342 -0.06 3.51 -0.17
C LYS A 342 -1.57 3.38 -0.07
N SER A 343 -2.11 3.12 1.13
CA SER A 343 -3.56 2.92 1.37
C SER A 343 -4.43 4.04 0.89
N GLY A 344 -4.00 5.29 1.07
CA GLY A 344 -4.68 6.46 0.51
C GLY A 344 -5.03 6.28 -0.96
N VAL A 345 -4.11 5.74 -1.75
CA VAL A 345 -4.24 5.63 -3.20
C VAL A 345 -5.07 4.41 -3.59
N TRP A 346 -4.68 3.20 -3.19
CA TRP A 346 -5.42 2.01 -3.64
C TRP A 346 -6.83 1.96 -3.09
N ALA A 347 -7.06 2.49 -1.88
CA ALA A 347 -8.39 2.57 -1.31
C ALA A 347 -9.24 3.66 -1.97
N HIS A 348 -8.62 4.75 -2.45
CA HIS A 348 -9.31 5.77 -3.23
C HIS A 348 -9.89 5.20 -4.52
N PHE A 349 -9.09 4.45 -5.29
CA PHE A 349 -9.59 3.77 -6.49
C PHE A 349 -10.64 2.72 -6.16
N GLY A 350 -10.45 1.94 -5.09
CA GLY A 350 -11.41 0.93 -4.65
C GLY A 350 -12.75 1.47 -4.12
N SER A 351 -12.75 2.72 -3.65
CA SER A 351 -13.92 3.39 -3.08
C SER A 351 -14.62 4.31 -4.09
N TRP A 352 -14.33 4.17 -5.38
CA TRP A 352 -14.87 5.03 -6.42
C TRP A 352 -16.39 4.92 -6.55
N ASP A 353 -17.09 6.03 -6.37
CA ASP A 353 -18.54 6.11 -6.56
C ASP A 353 -18.85 6.56 -8.00
N PHE A 354 -19.27 5.60 -8.83
CA PHE A 354 -19.56 5.84 -10.25
C PHE A 354 -20.81 6.69 -10.44
N GLU A 355 -21.78 6.65 -9.53
CA GLU A 355 -22.98 7.49 -9.60
C GLU A 355 -22.57 8.96 -9.34
N ARG A 356 -21.77 9.23 -8.29
CA ARG A 356 -21.18 10.56 -8.05
C ARG A 356 -20.36 11.05 -9.22
N ALA A 357 -19.52 10.20 -9.80
CA ALA A 357 -18.72 10.58 -10.97
C ALA A 357 -19.60 11.01 -12.15
N ALA A 358 -20.67 10.26 -12.44
CA ALA A 358 -21.63 10.60 -13.49
C ALA A 358 -22.41 11.89 -13.17
N ILE A 359 -22.80 12.08 -11.90
CA ILE A 359 -23.45 13.30 -11.41
C ILE A 359 -22.53 14.51 -11.62
N TRP A 360 -21.27 14.46 -11.18
CA TRP A 360 -20.32 15.56 -11.37
C TRP A 360 -20.12 15.92 -12.85
N GLN A 361 -19.94 14.91 -13.70
CA GLN A 361 -19.73 15.12 -15.14
C GLN A 361 -20.94 15.77 -15.81
N PHE A 362 -22.16 15.39 -15.42
CA PHE A 362 -23.39 15.92 -16.01
C PHE A 362 -23.79 17.29 -15.43
N LEU A 363 -23.65 17.50 -14.12
CA LEU A 363 -24.28 18.60 -13.40
C LEU A 363 -23.48 19.91 -13.32
N ARG A 364 -22.17 19.89 -13.63
CA ARG A 364 -21.27 21.05 -13.45
C ARG A 364 -21.86 22.36 -14.02
N ASN A 365 -22.60 22.27 -15.12
CA ASN A 365 -23.17 23.43 -15.83
C ASN A 365 -24.71 23.39 -15.98
N LYS A 366 -25.42 22.55 -15.22
CA LYS A 366 -26.88 22.38 -15.35
C LYS A 366 -27.67 23.22 -14.33
N PRO A 367 -28.90 23.67 -14.70
CA PRO A 367 -29.88 24.22 -13.76
C PRO A 367 -30.35 23.18 -12.72
N GLU A 368 -30.85 23.64 -11.59
CA GLU A 368 -31.31 22.82 -10.46
C GLU A 368 -32.40 21.81 -10.83
N ASP A 369 -33.47 22.26 -11.51
CA ASP A 369 -34.59 21.37 -11.86
C ASP A 369 -34.17 20.24 -12.81
N GLU A 370 -33.34 20.54 -13.81
CA GLU A 370 -32.77 19.52 -14.72
C GLU A 370 -31.86 18.54 -13.96
N ALA A 371 -31.10 19.05 -13.00
CA ALA A 371 -30.18 18.26 -12.20
C ALA A 371 -30.90 17.25 -11.31
N ILE A 372 -31.92 17.73 -10.59
CA ILE A 372 -32.74 16.91 -9.70
C ILE A 372 -33.51 15.88 -10.52
N ALA A 373 -34.14 16.27 -11.64
CA ALA A 373 -34.84 15.34 -12.52
C ALA A 373 -33.93 14.21 -13.01
N TYR A 374 -32.71 14.54 -13.45
CA TYR A 374 -31.73 13.55 -13.87
C TYR A 374 -31.40 12.52 -12.78
N MET A 375 -31.17 12.96 -11.54
CA MET A 375 -30.85 12.05 -10.43
C MET A 375 -32.03 11.18 -10.01
N VAL A 376 -33.23 11.76 -9.98
CA VAL A 376 -34.48 11.03 -9.66
C VAL A 376 -34.77 9.99 -10.74
N GLU A 377 -34.67 10.35 -12.02
CA GLU A 377 -35.00 9.45 -13.13
C GLU A 377 -33.93 8.37 -13.34
N ARG A 378 -32.64 8.72 -13.29
CA ARG A 378 -31.54 7.78 -13.60
C ARG A 378 -31.16 6.88 -12.44
N PHE A 379 -31.03 7.44 -11.24
CA PHE A 379 -30.51 6.72 -10.07
C PHE A 379 -31.61 6.35 -9.07
N ASN A 380 -32.87 6.72 -9.34
CA ASN A 380 -34.01 6.49 -8.46
C ASN A 380 -33.82 7.14 -7.06
N TYR A 381 -33.19 8.31 -7.04
CA TYR A 381 -32.98 9.08 -5.81
C TYR A 381 -34.28 9.71 -5.32
N SER A 382 -34.41 9.87 -4.00
CA SER A 382 -35.46 10.74 -3.45
C SER A 382 -35.17 12.19 -3.86
N ARG A 383 -36.21 13.01 -3.99
CA ARG A 383 -36.06 14.42 -4.34
C ARG A 383 -35.17 15.16 -3.32
N GLU A 384 -35.36 14.88 -2.03
CA GLU A 384 -34.56 15.44 -0.94
C GLU A 384 -33.07 15.09 -1.08
N HIS A 385 -32.76 13.82 -1.36
CA HIS A 385 -31.36 13.39 -1.55
C HIS A 385 -30.75 14.01 -2.82
N ALA A 386 -31.52 14.11 -3.90
CA ALA A 386 -31.08 14.75 -5.13
C ALA A 386 -30.82 16.26 -4.94
N GLU A 387 -31.64 16.95 -4.14
CA GLU A 387 -31.42 18.36 -3.76
C GLU A 387 -30.13 18.52 -2.96
N ASP A 388 -29.91 17.72 -1.91
CA ASP A 388 -28.66 17.72 -1.14
C ASP A 388 -27.42 17.49 -2.01
N MET A 389 -27.47 16.47 -2.88
CA MET A 389 -26.40 16.15 -3.83
C MET A 389 -26.11 17.31 -4.79
N TYR A 390 -27.15 18.00 -5.28
CA TYR A 390 -26.98 19.18 -6.14
C TYR A 390 -26.23 20.31 -5.43
N TYR A 391 -26.60 20.62 -4.19
CA TYR A 391 -25.94 21.67 -3.41
C TYR A 391 -24.49 21.31 -3.06
N GLN A 392 -24.21 20.04 -2.77
CA GLN A 392 -22.82 19.56 -2.60
C GLN A 392 -22.00 19.77 -3.88
N VAL A 393 -22.53 19.39 -5.05
CA VAL A 393 -21.85 19.57 -6.34
C VAL A 393 -21.58 21.05 -6.64
N LYS A 394 -22.53 21.95 -6.34
CA LYS A 394 -22.33 23.39 -6.53
C LYS A 394 -21.31 24.00 -5.57
N ALA A 395 -21.05 23.38 -4.42
CA ALA A 395 -20.04 23.83 -3.46
C ALA A 395 -18.60 23.50 -3.90
N ILE A 396 -18.42 22.55 -4.82
CA ILE A 396 -17.11 22.09 -5.32
C ILE A 396 -16.49 23.15 -6.24
N LYS A 397 -15.26 23.57 -5.92
CA LYS A 397 -14.55 24.67 -6.62
C LYS A 397 -13.44 24.20 -7.54
N SER A 398 -12.98 22.96 -7.40
CA SER A 398 -11.85 22.42 -8.16
C SER A 398 -12.05 20.95 -8.52
N ASP A 399 -11.35 20.49 -9.57
CA ASP A 399 -11.38 19.09 -9.96
C ASP A 399 -10.78 18.17 -8.87
N GLY A 400 -9.90 18.69 -8.01
CA GLY A 400 -9.36 17.96 -6.85
C GLY A 400 -10.40 17.76 -5.74
N GLU A 401 -11.20 18.79 -5.43
CA GLU A 401 -12.34 18.66 -4.52
C GLU A 401 -13.39 17.70 -5.09
N ALA A 402 -13.66 17.77 -6.40
CA ALA A 402 -14.55 16.84 -7.08
C ALA A 402 -14.07 15.39 -6.94
N ASN A 403 -12.78 15.15 -7.12
CA ASN A 403 -12.20 13.81 -7.00
C ASN A 403 -12.36 13.24 -5.58
N THR A 404 -12.08 14.04 -4.54
CA THR A 404 -12.26 13.63 -3.15
C THR A 404 -13.73 13.41 -2.79
N TRP A 405 -14.64 14.16 -3.42
CA TRP A 405 -16.08 13.97 -3.24
C TRP A 405 -16.60 12.70 -3.92
N VAL A 406 -16.08 12.39 -5.13
CA VAL A 406 -16.39 11.15 -5.86
C VAL A 406 -15.85 9.93 -5.12
N ALA A 407 -14.64 10.01 -4.58
CA ALA A 407 -14.03 8.91 -3.86
C ALA A 407 -13.15 9.44 -2.70
N PRO A 408 -13.33 8.94 -1.47
CA PRO A 408 -12.50 9.36 -0.34
C PRO A 408 -11.04 8.92 -0.53
N TRP A 409 -10.15 9.35 0.36
CA TRP A 409 -8.77 8.86 0.46
C TRP A 409 -8.56 8.07 1.77
N PRO A 410 -9.11 6.85 1.92
CA PRO A 410 -9.00 6.07 3.15
C PRO A 410 -7.55 5.74 3.47
N SER A 411 -7.13 5.87 4.72
CA SER A 411 -5.78 5.50 5.12
C SER A 411 -5.75 4.88 6.51
N TYR A 412 -4.67 4.15 6.81
CA TYR A 412 -4.36 3.75 8.19
C TYR A 412 -3.94 4.99 8.99
N ALA A 413 -4.57 5.20 10.14
CA ALA A 413 -4.39 6.39 10.99
C ALA A 413 -3.40 6.12 12.13
N SER A 414 -3.17 4.85 12.49
CA SER A 414 -2.16 4.44 13.46
C SER A 414 -1.47 3.16 13.02
N GLY A 415 -0.29 2.89 13.57
CA GLY A 415 0.23 1.52 13.65
C GLY A 415 -0.56 0.69 14.67
N LEU A 416 -0.11 -0.56 14.87
CA LEU A 416 -0.67 -1.45 15.88
C LEU A 416 -0.41 -0.92 17.29
N SER A 417 -1.44 -0.95 18.13
CA SER A 417 -1.37 -0.53 19.52
C SER A 417 -1.81 -1.65 20.44
N SER A 418 -1.00 -1.99 21.43
CA SER A 418 -1.37 -2.97 22.45
C SER A 418 -2.50 -2.47 23.34
N CYS A 419 -3.35 -3.40 23.78
CA CYS A 419 -4.45 -3.12 24.71
C CYS A 419 -4.25 -3.86 26.03
N THR A 420 -4.52 -3.14 27.12
CA THR A 420 -4.47 -3.67 28.49
C THR A 420 -5.87 -4.01 28.95
N LYS A 421 -6.08 -5.22 29.46
CA LYS A 421 -7.36 -5.70 29.99
C LYS A 421 -7.50 -5.42 31.49
N THR A 422 -8.55 -4.72 31.88
CA THR A 422 -8.96 -4.51 33.28
C THR A 422 -10.42 -4.92 33.45
N GLY A 423 -10.66 -6.13 33.97
CA GLY A 423 -12.01 -6.73 33.96
C GLY A 423 -12.48 -6.98 32.54
N ASP A 424 -13.66 -6.47 32.18
CA ASP A 424 -14.24 -6.56 30.83
C ASP A 424 -13.87 -5.36 29.93
N ILE A 425 -13.05 -4.43 30.43
CA ILE A 425 -12.64 -3.25 29.68
C ILE A 425 -11.23 -3.46 29.13
N LEU A 426 -11.07 -3.25 27.82
CA LEU A 426 -9.79 -3.09 27.16
C LEU A 426 -9.49 -1.61 26.97
N SER A 427 -8.31 -1.18 27.38
CA SER A 427 -7.78 0.16 27.12
C SER A 427 -6.55 0.05 26.24
N CYS A 428 -6.60 0.63 25.04
CA CYS A 428 -5.56 0.52 24.03
C CYS A 428 -4.67 1.77 23.99
N GLY A 429 -3.40 1.58 23.60
CA GLY A 429 -2.41 2.67 23.54
C GLY A 429 -2.76 3.82 22.58
N ASN A 430 -3.64 3.58 21.60
CA ASN A 430 -4.18 4.58 20.67
C ASN A 430 -5.44 5.29 21.19
N GLY A 431 -5.81 5.10 22.47
CA GLY A 431 -6.95 5.78 23.11
C GLY A 431 -8.31 5.10 22.91
N VAL A 432 -8.36 3.99 22.19
CA VAL A 432 -9.58 3.17 22.07
C VAL A 432 -9.86 2.48 23.40
N VAL A 433 -11.11 2.52 23.84
CA VAL A 433 -11.63 1.73 24.95
C VAL A 433 -12.71 0.80 24.44
N VAL A 434 -12.62 -0.49 24.75
CA VAL A 434 -13.58 -1.51 24.34
C VAL A 434 -14.14 -2.22 25.56
N ASN A 435 -15.47 -2.32 25.63
CA ASN A 435 -16.15 -3.20 26.58
C ASN A 435 -16.40 -4.56 25.91
N LEU A 436 -15.74 -5.61 26.39
CA LEU A 436 -15.81 -6.96 25.83
C LEU A 436 -17.17 -7.65 26.05
N THR A 437 -17.94 -7.23 27.04
CA THR A 437 -19.26 -7.82 27.35
C THR A 437 -20.33 -7.22 26.44
N THR A 438 -20.31 -5.90 26.22
CA THR A 438 -21.27 -5.21 25.34
C THR A 438 -20.78 -5.09 23.90
N GLN A 439 -19.53 -5.47 23.63
CA GLN A 439 -18.83 -5.24 22.36
C GLN A 439 -18.94 -3.79 21.88
N ASP A 440 -18.86 -2.84 22.83
CA ASP A 440 -18.93 -1.40 22.55
C ASP A 440 -17.53 -0.79 22.53
N ALA A 441 -17.16 -0.13 21.43
CA ALA A 441 -15.90 0.59 21.26
C ALA A 441 -16.12 2.10 21.30
N TYR A 442 -15.29 2.82 22.05
CA TYR A 442 -15.41 4.26 22.22
C TYR A 442 -14.08 4.94 22.57
N PHE A 443 -14.08 6.27 22.51
CA PHE A 443 -13.00 7.16 22.91
C PHE A 443 -13.51 8.09 23.99
N ASP A 444 -12.77 8.22 25.09
CA ASP A 444 -13.06 9.21 26.12
C ASP A 444 -12.41 10.54 25.74
N THR A 445 -13.22 11.54 25.41
CA THR A 445 -12.77 12.89 25.04
C THR A 445 -13.28 13.92 26.04
N PRO A 446 -12.70 15.14 26.10
CA PRO A 446 -13.24 16.22 26.93
C PRO A 446 -14.69 16.58 26.60
N GLN A 447 -15.15 16.34 25.35
CA GLN A 447 -16.55 16.55 24.94
C GLN A 447 -17.48 15.39 25.31
N GLY A 448 -16.96 14.34 25.95
CA GLY A 448 -17.68 13.12 26.29
C GLY A 448 -17.23 11.91 25.49
N ARG A 449 -18.06 10.88 25.46
CA ARG A 449 -17.77 9.63 24.79
C ARG A 449 -18.08 9.72 23.30
N LEU A 450 -17.05 9.61 22.47
CA LEU A 450 -17.18 9.51 21.02
C LEU A 450 -16.94 8.06 20.56
N ARG A 451 -17.45 7.70 19.37
CA ARG A 451 -17.39 6.33 18.85
C ARG A 451 -16.74 6.28 17.47
N PRO A 452 -16.10 5.18 17.07
CA PRO A 452 -15.72 5.01 15.67
C PRO A 452 -16.97 4.86 14.81
N ARG A 453 -16.89 5.14 13.51
CA ARG A 453 -17.96 4.86 12.53
C ARG A 453 -18.17 3.35 12.36
N VAL A 454 -17.07 2.59 12.30
CA VAL A 454 -17.06 1.13 12.22
C VAL A 454 -16.13 0.56 13.28
N TYR A 455 -16.61 -0.41 14.03
CA TYR A 455 -15.82 -1.25 14.93
C TYR A 455 -15.81 -2.67 14.37
N ALA A 456 -14.65 -3.08 13.86
CA ALA A 456 -14.37 -4.44 13.39
C ALA A 456 -13.65 -5.20 14.50
N TYR A 457 -14.11 -6.41 14.80
CA TYR A 457 -13.47 -7.24 15.83
C TYR A 457 -13.49 -8.73 15.50
N ALA A 458 -12.43 -9.40 15.91
CA ALA A 458 -12.28 -10.83 15.71
C ALA A 458 -13.24 -11.62 16.63
N THR A 459 -13.89 -12.64 16.09
CA THR A 459 -14.79 -13.58 16.78
C THR A 459 -14.38 -15.01 16.45
N LYS A 460 -14.95 -16.04 17.09
CA LYS A 460 -14.58 -17.45 16.75
C LYS A 460 -14.89 -17.80 15.28
N ASP A 461 -15.97 -17.21 14.76
CA ASP A 461 -16.47 -17.47 13.41
C ASP A 461 -15.87 -16.53 12.36
N GLY A 462 -14.88 -15.71 12.73
CA GLY A 462 -14.19 -14.80 11.83
C GLY A 462 -14.18 -13.35 12.34
N MET A 463 -14.89 -12.47 11.67
CA MET A 463 -14.90 -11.04 12.00
C MET A 463 -16.33 -10.52 12.04
N SER A 464 -16.62 -9.74 13.07
CA SER A 464 -17.88 -9.02 13.21
C SER A 464 -17.66 -7.54 13.04
N LEU A 465 -18.65 -6.86 12.45
CA LEU A 465 -18.68 -5.42 12.26
C LEU A 465 -19.81 -4.82 13.08
N ARG A 466 -19.55 -3.67 13.70
CA ARG A 466 -20.54 -2.84 14.37
C ARG A 466 -20.44 -1.41 13.86
N GLU A 467 -21.54 -0.88 13.37
CA GLU A 467 -21.63 0.50 12.89
C GLU A 467 -22.21 1.42 13.95
N TYR A 468 -21.74 2.67 13.95
CA TYR A 468 -22.26 3.73 14.81
C TYR A 468 -22.62 4.96 13.98
N ASN A 469 -23.83 5.49 14.22
CA ASN A 469 -24.36 6.66 13.53
C ASN A 469 -24.35 7.93 14.39
N GLU A 470 -24.13 7.81 15.70
CA GLU A 470 -24.20 8.92 16.65
C GLU A 470 -22.88 9.11 17.41
N SER A 471 -22.54 10.37 17.67
CA SER A 471 -21.31 10.75 18.39
C SER A 471 -20.04 10.18 17.73
N VAL A 472 -20.02 10.14 16.40
CA VAL A 472 -18.90 9.59 15.64
C VAL A 472 -17.68 10.51 15.74
N LEU A 473 -16.52 9.94 16.05
CA LEU A 473 -15.25 10.62 16.06
C LEU A 473 -14.80 10.90 14.63
N THR A 474 -14.61 12.19 14.33
CA THR A 474 -14.04 12.68 13.07
C THR A 474 -12.67 13.28 13.32
N THR A 475 -11.75 13.05 12.39
CA THR A 475 -10.43 13.68 12.37
C THR A 475 -10.52 15.15 11.96
N GLN A 476 -9.43 15.91 12.10
CA GLN A 476 -9.39 17.34 11.73
C GLN A 476 -9.70 17.59 10.25
N ASP A 477 -9.41 16.62 9.39
CA ASP A 477 -9.71 16.64 7.96
C ASP A 477 -11.09 16.05 7.62
N GLY A 478 -11.94 15.81 8.63
CA GLY A 478 -13.33 15.38 8.48
C GLY A 478 -13.52 13.89 8.19
N ARG A 479 -12.47 13.07 8.28
CA ARG A 479 -12.58 11.62 8.06
C ARG A 479 -13.16 10.94 9.28
N GLU A 480 -14.09 10.02 9.04
CA GLU A 480 -14.65 9.15 10.05
C GLU A 480 -13.73 7.95 10.29
N LEU A 481 -13.45 7.68 11.58
CA LEU A 481 -12.52 6.62 11.97
C LEU A 481 -13.19 5.26 12.10
N GLY A 482 -12.46 4.23 11.73
CA GLY A 482 -12.73 2.85 12.07
C GLY A 482 -11.71 2.30 13.06
N VAL A 483 -12.17 1.34 13.86
CA VAL A 483 -11.35 0.60 14.84
C VAL A 483 -11.38 -0.86 14.45
N THR A 484 -10.21 -1.48 14.34
CA THR A 484 -10.07 -2.94 14.24
C THR A 484 -9.46 -3.46 15.54
N LEU A 485 -10.05 -4.50 16.14
CA LEU A 485 -9.55 -5.17 17.34
C LEU A 485 -9.39 -6.67 17.09
N PHE A 486 -8.21 -7.20 17.38
CA PHE A 486 -7.93 -8.62 17.24
C PHE A 486 -6.89 -9.08 18.28
N PRO A 487 -6.89 -10.36 18.66
CA PRO A 487 -5.89 -10.85 19.59
C PRO A 487 -4.54 -11.09 18.90
N LYS A 488 -3.46 -10.77 19.60
CA LYS A 488 -2.08 -11.05 19.19
C LYS A 488 -1.18 -11.15 20.41
N ASP A 489 -0.32 -12.16 20.42
CA ASP A 489 0.67 -12.45 21.47
C ASP A 489 0.03 -12.60 22.87
N GLY A 490 -1.15 -13.22 22.94
CA GLY A 490 -1.90 -13.43 24.19
C GLY A 490 -2.52 -12.15 24.78
N THR A 491 -2.48 -11.03 24.06
CA THR A 491 -3.16 -9.78 24.38
C THR A 491 -4.10 -9.37 23.25
N TYR A 492 -4.72 -8.18 23.35
CA TYR A 492 -5.43 -7.58 22.23
C TYR A 492 -4.59 -6.47 21.62
N GLN A 493 -4.66 -6.33 20.30
CA GLN A 493 -4.14 -5.20 19.57
C GLN A 493 -5.28 -4.47 18.86
N SER A 494 -5.14 -3.16 18.77
CA SER A 494 -6.05 -2.30 18.03
C SER A 494 -5.35 -1.50 16.95
N LEU A 495 -6.10 -1.20 15.91
CA LEU A 495 -5.67 -0.44 14.73
C LEU A 495 -6.70 0.65 14.44
N LEU A 496 -6.23 1.88 14.23
CA LEU A 496 -7.06 2.98 13.74
C LEU A 496 -6.87 3.13 12.23
N SER A 497 -7.97 3.28 11.52
CA SER A 497 -7.98 3.55 10.07
C SER A 497 -9.18 4.41 9.71
N SER A 498 -9.26 4.88 8.46
CA SER A 498 -10.54 5.32 7.91
C SER A 498 -11.54 4.16 7.92
N TYR A 499 -12.81 4.44 8.21
CA TYR A 499 -13.79 3.38 8.50
C TYR A 499 -13.94 2.32 7.40
N GLN A 500 -13.72 2.70 6.13
CA GLN A 500 -13.76 1.80 4.98
C GLN A 500 -12.72 0.68 5.07
N LEU A 501 -11.61 0.89 5.78
CA LEU A 501 -10.52 -0.08 5.89
C LEU A 501 -10.62 -0.97 7.12
N ALA A 502 -11.46 -0.63 8.11
CA ALA A 502 -11.48 -1.33 9.40
C ALA A 502 -11.80 -2.83 9.27
N GLY A 503 -12.72 -3.18 8.38
CA GLY A 503 -13.05 -4.56 8.03
C GLY A 503 -12.49 -5.03 6.69
N GLY A 504 -11.68 -4.20 6.02
CA GLY A 504 -11.27 -4.46 4.64
C GLY A 504 -10.39 -5.69 4.49
N MET A 505 -10.42 -6.30 3.31
CA MET A 505 -9.63 -7.49 2.99
C MET A 505 -8.14 -7.34 3.22
N PHE A 506 -7.55 -6.19 2.90
CA PHE A 506 -6.14 -5.95 3.22
C PHE A 506 -5.90 -6.00 4.73
N THR A 507 -6.78 -5.39 5.54
CA THR A 507 -6.67 -5.44 7.01
C THR A 507 -6.75 -6.87 7.53
N ARG A 508 -7.68 -7.67 7.00
CA ARG A 508 -7.86 -9.06 7.39
C ARG A 508 -6.65 -9.93 7.01
N MET A 509 -6.14 -9.79 5.79
CA MET A 509 -4.97 -10.53 5.31
C MET A 509 -3.68 -10.10 6.03
N PHE A 510 -3.41 -8.79 6.12
CA PHE A 510 -2.13 -8.29 6.63
C PHE A 510 -2.05 -8.26 8.16
N TYR A 511 -3.09 -7.77 8.84
CA TYR A 511 -3.05 -7.59 10.30
C TYR A 511 -3.65 -8.77 11.08
N MET A 512 -4.67 -9.42 10.53
CA MET A 512 -5.40 -10.50 11.20
C MET A 512 -5.04 -11.89 10.68
N GLU A 513 -3.93 -12.02 9.94
CA GLU A 513 -3.44 -13.31 9.42
C GLU A 513 -4.55 -14.11 8.71
N GLY A 514 -5.42 -13.40 7.98
CA GLY A 514 -6.50 -13.95 7.20
C GLY A 514 -7.62 -14.59 8.02
N HIS A 515 -7.80 -14.20 9.28
CA HIS A 515 -8.82 -14.79 10.14
C HIS A 515 -10.25 -14.71 9.58
N GLY A 516 -10.96 -15.83 9.66
CA GLY A 516 -12.32 -15.97 9.15
C GLY A 516 -12.40 -15.99 7.62
N LEU A 517 -11.25 -15.94 6.92
CA LEU A 517 -11.20 -16.07 5.47
C LEU A 517 -11.19 -17.54 5.08
N ARG A 518 -11.90 -17.85 4.00
CA ARG A 518 -11.99 -19.17 3.40
C ARG A 518 -11.15 -19.30 2.14
N HIS A 519 -11.18 -18.28 1.30
CA HIS A 519 -10.59 -18.27 -0.02
C HIS A 519 -9.12 -17.86 -0.04
N PHE A 520 -8.62 -17.20 1.00
CA PHE A 520 -7.22 -16.77 1.05
C PHE A 520 -6.43 -17.62 2.04
N LYS A 521 -5.55 -18.51 1.55
CA LYS A 521 -4.74 -19.42 2.38
C LYS A 521 -3.31 -18.92 2.50
N LEU A 522 -2.83 -18.73 3.73
CA LEU A 522 -1.46 -18.28 3.95
C LEU A 522 -0.48 -19.36 3.48
N LEU A 523 0.26 -19.07 2.41
CA LEU A 523 1.32 -19.94 1.90
C LEU A 523 2.64 -19.68 2.66
N GLY A 524 2.89 -18.42 2.97
CA GLY A 524 4.11 -18.02 3.67
C GLY A 524 4.09 -16.57 4.10
N HIS A 525 4.87 -16.29 5.14
CA HIS A 525 5.14 -14.96 5.66
C HIS A 525 6.66 -14.80 5.74
N GLU A 526 7.19 -13.80 5.03
CA GLU A 526 8.61 -13.42 5.08
C GLU A 526 8.75 -12.10 5.84
N ARG A 527 9.75 -12.05 6.73
CA ARG A 527 10.10 -10.85 7.48
C ARG A 527 11.55 -10.46 7.24
N SER A 528 11.79 -9.24 6.77
CA SER A 528 13.14 -8.71 6.57
C SER A 528 13.77 -8.28 7.90
N ALA A 529 15.10 -8.20 7.95
CA ALA A 529 15.83 -7.71 9.11
C ALA A 529 15.52 -6.24 9.46
N VAL A 530 15.00 -5.48 8.48
CA VAL A 530 14.62 -4.06 8.63
C VAL A 530 13.13 -3.92 9.00
N GLY A 531 12.40 -5.03 9.14
CA GLY A 531 11.01 -5.05 9.61
C GLY A 531 9.96 -5.09 8.50
N THR A 532 10.35 -5.25 7.24
CA THR A 532 9.41 -5.47 6.11
C THR A 532 8.68 -6.80 6.29
N GLU A 533 7.36 -6.80 6.18
CA GLU A 533 6.54 -8.01 6.24
C GLU A 533 5.87 -8.25 4.88
N VAL A 534 6.01 -9.47 4.35
CA VAL A 534 5.42 -9.90 3.08
C VAL A 534 4.63 -11.17 3.30
N TYR A 535 3.32 -11.10 3.12
CA TYR A 535 2.39 -12.23 3.22
C TYR A 535 1.99 -12.70 1.83
N VAL A 536 2.18 -13.98 1.56
CA VAL A 536 1.75 -14.63 0.31
C VAL A 536 0.54 -15.49 0.58
N TRP A 537 -0.58 -15.14 -0.05
CA TRP A 537 -1.85 -15.83 0.05
C TRP A 537 -2.09 -16.63 -1.23
N ARG A 538 -2.27 -17.94 -1.13
CA ARG A 538 -2.79 -18.77 -2.21
C ARG A 538 -4.32 -18.67 -2.22
N VAL A 539 -4.91 -18.54 -3.40
CA VAL A 539 -6.36 -18.48 -3.56
C VAL A 539 -6.94 -19.90 -3.64
N ASP A 540 -7.78 -20.26 -2.68
CA ASP A 540 -8.68 -21.41 -2.73
C ASP A 540 -10.02 -20.98 -3.32
N TRP A 541 -10.26 -21.29 -4.59
CA TRP A 541 -11.47 -20.90 -5.30
C TRP A 541 -12.76 -21.52 -4.74
N GLU A 542 -12.66 -22.63 -3.99
CA GLU A 542 -13.81 -23.35 -3.41
C GLU A 542 -14.12 -22.90 -1.98
N GLY A 543 -13.14 -22.32 -1.27
CA GLY A 543 -13.35 -21.81 0.10
C GLY A 543 -13.63 -22.91 1.13
N SER A 544 -12.95 -24.04 0.99
CA SER A 544 -13.29 -25.29 1.68
C SER A 544 -13.11 -25.23 3.21
N GLU A 545 -12.07 -24.55 3.68
CA GLU A 545 -11.71 -24.45 5.11
C GLU A 545 -11.73 -22.98 5.56
N MET A 546 -11.96 -22.68 6.84
CA MET A 546 -11.88 -21.33 7.38
C MET A 546 -10.60 -21.12 8.18
N ASN A 547 -9.90 -20.01 7.97
CA ASN A 547 -8.69 -19.67 8.72
C ASN A 547 -9.02 -19.24 10.16
N THR A 548 -8.30 -19.78 11.13
CA THR A 548 -8.48 -19.46 12.56
C THR A 548 -7.26 -18.75 13.13
N LEU A 549 -7.46 -17.70 13.95
CA LEU A 549 -6.35 -17.12 14.70
C LEU A 549 -5.91 -18.10 15.80
N PRO A 550 -4.64 -18.50 15.85
CA PRO A 550 -4.13 -19.37 16.91
C PRO A 550 -4.39 -18.80 18.31
N ASP A 551 -4.31 -17.48 18.47
CA ASP A 551 -4.52 -16.82 19.75
C ASP A 551 -6.00 -16.73 20.15
N LEU A 552 -6.94 -16.68 19.20
CA LEU A 552 -8.37 -16.82 19.53
C LEU A 552 -8.66 -18.20 20.10
N LEU A 553 -8.07 -19.26 19.54
CA LEU A 553 -8.19 -20.60 20.09
C LEU A 553 -7.68 -20.65 21.54
N LYS A 554 -6.50 -20.06 21.81
CA LYS A 554 -5.93 -19.94 23.17
C LYS A 554 -6.81 -19.12 24.13
N MET A 555 -7.43 -18.05 23.65
CA MET A 555 -8.27 -17.17 24.46
C MET A 555 -9.69 -17.71 24.66
N SER A 556 -10.13 -18.61 23.78
CA SER A 556 -11.48 -19.18 23.77
C SER A 556 -11.67 -20.38 24.69
N GLY A 557 -10.63 -20.84 25.37
CA GLY A 557 -10.83 -21.56 26.62
C GLY A 557 -9.55 -22.13 27.24
N ALA A 558 -9.42 -21.87 28.53
CA ALA A 558 -8.80 -22.80 29.45
C ALA A 558 -9.71 -24.04 29.59
N TRP A 559 -9.80 -24.86 28.54
CA TRP A 559 -10.40 -26.19 28.63
C TRP A 559 -9.33 -27.14 29.18
N LYS A 560 -9.67 -27.82 30.26
CA LYS A 560 -8.83 -28.83 30.88
C LYS A 560 -9.37 -30.19 30.47
N ALA A 561 -8.50 -31.09 30.05
CA ALA A 561 -8.89 -32.44 29.65
C ALA A 561 -9.64 -33.14 30.79
N ALA A 562 -10.86 -33.60 30.50
CA ALA A 562 -11.74 -34.31 31.42
C ALA A 562 -12.17 -35.67 30.83
N ASP A 563 -12.67 -36.56 31.68
CA ASP A 563 -13.12 -37.88 31.24
C ASP A 563 -14.26 -37.72 30.21
N GLY A 564 -14.15 -38.42 29.08
CA GLY A 564 -15.05 -38.31 27.92
C GLY A 564 -14.48 -37.53 26.74
N ASP A 565 -13.47 -36.67 26.96
CA ASP A 565 -12.84 -35.89 25.91
C ASP A 565 -11.98 -36.75 24.98
N SER A 566 -11.92 -36.40 23.70
CA SER A 566 -10.92 -36.90 22.76
C SER A 566 -9.69 -36.00 22.84
N VAL A 567 -8.57 -36.53 23.34
CA VAL A 567 -7.33 -35.78 23.54
C VAL A 567 -6.30 -36.22 22.50
N SER A 568 -5.75 -35.26 21.77
CA SER A 568 -4.61 -35.46 20.86
C SER A 568 -3.36 -34.85 21.47
N LEU A 569 -2.26 -35.59 21.56
CA LEU A 569 -1.04 -35.14 22.23
C LEU A 569 0.24 -35.65 21.56
N ASN A 570 1.34 -34.96 21.85
CA ASN A 570 2.69 -35.41 21.57
C ASN A 570 3.35 -35.91 22.85
N TYR A 571 4.08 -37.01 22.79
CA TYR A 571 4.84 -37.51 23.94
C TYR A 571 6.16 -38.17 23.57
N ILE A 572 6.97 -38.38 24.60
CA ILE A 572 8.11 -39.28 24.59
C ILE A 572 8.19 -40.02 25.92
N GLY A 573 8.32 -41.33 25.83
CA GLY A 573 8.43 -42.25 26.95
C GLY A 573 9.87 -42.74 27.12
N TYR A 574 10.42 -42.61 28.33
CA TYR A 574 11.78 -43.05 28.64
C TYR A 574 11.90 -43.65 30.05
N LEU A 575 12.87 -44.55 30.22
CA LEU A 575 13.19 -45.19 31.50
C LEU A 575 14.09 -44.30 32.36
N ASP A 576 14.20 -44.59 33.66
CA ASP A 576 15.07 -43.84 34.60
C ASP A 576 16.56 -43.84 34.19
N ASN A 577 17.00 -44.83 33.42
CA ASN A 577 18.34 -44.89 32.85
C ASN A 577 18.52 -44.07 31.56
N GLY A 578 17.48 -43.34 31.12
CA GLY A 578 17.48 -42.50 29.92
C GLY A 578 17.18 -43.24 28.61
N THR A 579 16.81 -44.52 28.63
CA THR A 579 16.44 -45.26 27.41
C THR A 579 15.03 -44.88 26.95
N VAL A 580 14.87 -44.38 25.72
CA VAL A 580 13.56 -44.10 25.10
C VAL A 580 12.92 -45.40 24.63
N PHE A 581 11.67 -45.66 25.03
CA PHE A 581 10.93 -46.83 24.56
C PHE A 581 9.81 -46.49 23.56
N ASP A 582 9.38 -45.23 23.47
CA ASP A 582 8.30 -44.79 22.57
C ASP A 582 8.31 -43.25 22.39
N SER A 583 7.85 -42.73 21.24
CA SER A 583 7.83 -41.29 20.94
C SER A 583 6.96 -40.95 19.73
N THR A 584 6.16 -39.88 19.83
CA THR A 584 5.45 -39.29 18.67
C THR A 584 6.20 -38.13 18.01
N ILE A 585 7.34 -37.73 18.57
CA ILE A 585 8.13 -36.59 18.10
C ILE A 585 9.48 -37.01 17.51
N LYS A 586 9.93 -36.32 16.45
CA LYS A 586 11.23 -36.56 15.81
C LYS A 586 12.34 -35.73 16.46
N GLY A 587 13.43 -36.38 16.87
CA GLY A 587 14.71 -35.72 17.14
C GLY A 587 14.80 -34.87 18.42
N TRP A 588 14.47 -35.43 19.58
CA TRP A 588 14.66 -34.71 20.84
C TRP A 588 16.05 -34.89 21.43
N SER A 589 16.87 -33.83 21.36
CA SER A 589 18.29 -33.87 21.72
C SER A 589 18.73 -33.25 23.08
N PRO A 590 17.93 -32.52 23.89
CA PRO A 590 18.49 -31.85 25.07
C PRO A 590 17.99 -32.41 26.41
N LEU A 591 18.22 -33.69 26.75
CA LEU A 591 17.99 -34.20 28.13
C LEU A 591 18.95 -35.33 28.61
N GLY A 592 20.05 -35.62 27.92
CA GLY A 592 20.98 -36.70 28.35
C GLY A 592 20.42 -38.12 28.19
N VAL A 593 19.45 -38.28 27.29
CA VAL A 593 18.78 -39.52 26.92
C VAL A 593 19.70 -40.32 25.98
N THR A 594 20.03 -41.57 26.30
CA THR A 594 20.89 -42.41 25.46
C THR A 594 20.08 -43.03 24.32
N LYS A 595 20.49 -42.78 23.07
CA LYS A 595 19.93 -43.43 21.87
C LYS A 595 20.35 -44.90 21.84
N ASP A 596 19.56 -45.79 22.42
CA ASP A 596 19.80 -47.24 22.31
C ASP A 596 18.71 -48.02 21.57
N ASN A 597 17.67 -47.37 21.04
CA ASN A 597 16.62 -48.05 20.27
C ASN A 597 16.52 -47.54 18.83
N ASN A 598 16.18 -48.43 17.90
CA ASN A 598 15.90 -48.12 16.49
C ASN A 598 14.64 -47.24 16.40
N PHE A 599 14.84 -45.93 16.23
CA PHE A 599 13.78 -44.94 16.08
C PHE A 599 12.98 -45.07 14.77
N GLU A 600 13.36 -45.97 13.86
CA GLU A 600 12.67 -46.14 12.58
C GLU A 600 11.28 -46.80 12.71
N ASP A 601 11.00 -47.45 13.85
CA ASP A 601 9.73 -48.15 14.10
C ASP A 601 8.67 -47.31 14.85
N PHE A 602 8.94 -46.04 15.16
CA PHE A 602 7.99 -45.18 15.88
C PHE A 602 7.06 -44.40 14.94
N GLU A 603 5.80 -44.26 15.33
CA GLU A 603 4.82 -43.41 14.65
C GLU A 603 5.02 -41.94 15.04
N TYR A 604 5.27 -41.08 14.05
CA TYR A 604 5.59 -39.66 14.26
C TYR A 604 4.39 -38.74 14.03
N GLU A 605 3.22 -39.15 14.50
CA GLU A 605 1.98 -38.37 14.45
C GLU A 605 1.43 -38.18 15.86
N PRO A 606 0.67 -37.09 16.13
CA PRO A 606 0.02 -36.89 17.42
C PRO A 606 -0.83 -38.11 17.80
N PHE A 607 -0.63 -38.60 19.02
CA PHE A 607 -1.39 -39.73 19.54
C PHE A 607 -2.73 -39.26 20.09
N SER A 608 -3.81 -39.84 19.59
CA SER A 608 -5.19 -39.48 19.96
C SER A 608 -5.89 -40.63 20.68
N PHE A 609 -6.50 -40.35 21.82
CA PHE A 609 -7.31 -41.31 22.57
C PHE A 609 -8.42 -40.61 23.37
N ARG A 610 -9.42 -41.38 23.77
CA ARG A 610 -10.49 -40.90 24.65
C ARG A 610 -10.09 -41.05 26.12
N LEU A 611 -10.16 -39.94 26.87
CA LEU A 611 -9.81 -39.90 28.27
C LEU A 611 -10.92 -40.54 29.12
N GLY A 612 -10.57 -41.38 30.10
CA GLY A 612 -11.51 -42.10 30.95
C GLY A 612 -11.91 -43.49 30.44
N GLU A 613 -11.51 -43.89 29.23
CA GLU A 613 -11.88 -45.18 28.63
C GLU A 613 -10.85 -46.31 28.88
N GLY A 614 -9.75 -46.04 29.60
CA GLY A 614 -8.73 -47.07 29.91
C GLY A 614 -7.99 -47.57 28.67
N ARG A 615 -7.82 -46.71 27.66
CA ARG A 615 -7.13 -47.03 26.40
C ARG A 615 -5.61 -46.95 26.53
N VAL A 616 -5.12 -46.29 27.59
CA VAL A 616 -3.71 -46.14 27.93
C VAL A 616 -3.47 -46.60 29.37
N ILE A 617 -2.21 -46.63 29.80
CA ILE A 617 -1.88 -46.99 31.19
C ILE A 617 -2.47 -45.96 32.18
N PRO A 618 -2.95 -46.36 33.37
CA PRO A 618 -3.65 -45.49 34.30
C PRO A 618 -2.88 -44.20 34.65
N GLY A 619 -1.58 -44.32 34.95
CA GLY A 619 -0.77 -43.16 35.32
C GLY A 619 -0.55 -42.16 34.17
N PHE A 620 -0.67 -42.59 32.91
CA PHE A 620 -0.58 -41.71 31.74
C PHE A 620 -1.90 -40.96 31.56
N GLU A 621 -3.01 -41.67 31.72
CA GLU A 621 -4.36 -41.10 31.71
C GLU A 621 -4.54 -40.02 32.80
N ASP A 622 -4.13 -40.35 34.03
CA ASP A 622 -4.16 -39.44 35.17
C ASP A 622 -3.24 -38.22 34.98
N ALA A 623 -2.12 -38.39 34.27
CA ALA A 623 -1.21 -37.29 33.97
C ALA A 623 -1.84 -36.27 33.01
N VAL A 624 -2.61 -36.75 32.02
CA VAL A 624 -3.31 -35.94 31.01
C VAL A 624 -4.54 -35.26 31.60
N ARG A 625 -5.22 -35.88 32.57
CA ARG A 625 -6.38 -35.28 33.23
C ARG A 625 -6.03 -33.92 33.84
N GLY A 626 -6.82 -32.91 33.48
CA GLY A 626 -6.64 -31.54 33.93
C GLY A 626 -5.66 -30.70 33.10
N MET A 627 -4.97 -31.27 32.11
CA MET A 627 -4.05 -30.53 31.23
C MET A 627 -4.79 -29.66 30.21
N MET A 628 -4.21 -28.52 29.86
CA MET A 628 -4.73 -27.62 28.81
C MET A 628 -4.02 -27.84 27.47
N VAL A 629 -4.64 -27.41 26.36
CA VAL A 629 -4.00 -27.39 25.03
C VAL A 629 -2.69 -26.59 25.09
N ASN A 630 -1.63 -27.13 24.50
CA ASN A 630 -0.23 -26.67 24.56
C ASN A 630 0.46 -26.76 25.94
N GLU A 631 -0.20 -27.27 26.98
CA GLU A 631 0.47 -27.55 28.26
C GLU A 631 1.47 -28.69 28.08
N THR A 632 2.66 -28.52 28.64
CA THR A 632 3.68 -29.57 28.69
C THR A 632 3.88 -30.03 30.11
N LYS A 633 3.77 -31.33 30.36
CA LYS A 633 3.93 -31.94 31.68
C LYS A 633 4.91 -33.10 31.61
N THR A 634 5.78 -33.20 32.62
CA THR A 634 6.65 -34.36 32.81
C THR A 634 6.13 -35.14 34.00
N VAL A 635 5.90 -36.43 33.82
CA VAL A 635 5.38 -37.34 34.84
C VAL A 635 6.26 -38.57 34.93
N ARG A 636 6.49 -39.06 36.15
CA ARG A 636 7.11 -40.35 36.43
C ARG A 636 6.04 -41.28 36.98
N ILE A 637 5.70 -42.32 36.23
CA ILE A 637 4.65 -43.29 36.53
C ILE A 637 5.29 -44.52 37.19
N PRO A 638 4.88 -44.90 38.41
CA PRO A 638 5.40 -46.09 39.09
C PRO A 638 4.88 -47.38 38.41
N PRO A 639 5.55 -48.54 38.58
CA PRO A 639 5.18 -49.79 37.91
C PRO A 639 3.70 -50.20 38.12
N GLU A 640 3.14 -49.91 39.30
CA GLU A 640 1.76 -50.22 39.69
C GLU A 640 0.72 -49.46 38.85
N GLU A 641 1.06 -48.28 38.35
CA GLU A 641 0.21 -47.42 37.51
C GLU A 641 0.59 -47.50 36.02
N ALA A 642 1.58 -48.33 35.69
CA ALA A 642 2.04 -48.63 34.33
C ALA A 642 1.61 -50.03 33.90
N TYR A 643 2.56 -50.98 33.75
CA TYR A 643 2.32 -52.34 33.27
C TYR A 643 2.33 -53.42 34.39
N GLY A 644 2.36 -53.02 35.66
CA GLY A 644 2.37 -53.92 36.82
C GLY A 644 3.76 -54.46 37.19
N VAL A 645 3.84 -55.17 38.32
CA VAL A 645 5.10 -55.67 38.93
C VAL A 645 5.40 -57.13 38.54
N ASP A 646 4.40 -57.90 38.11
CA ASP A 646 4.53 -59.33 37.79
C ASP A 646 3.69 -59.73 36.56
N THR A 647 3.89 -58.99 35.46
CA THR A 647 3.27 -59.27 34.16
C THR A 647 4.31 -59.72 33.13
N GLN A 648 3.87 -60.40 32.07
CA GLN A 648 4.74 -60.83 30.95
C GLN A 648 5.18 -59.65 30.03
N HIS A 649 4.86 -58.40 30.38
CA HIS A 649 5.15 -57.24 29.54
C HIS A 649 6.64 -56.83 29.61
N PRO A 650 7.31 -56.44 28.51
CA PRO A 650 8.72 -56.02 28.51
C PRO A 650 9.06 -54.79 29.39
N LEU A 651 8.02 -54.00 29.70
CA LEU A 651 8.08 -52.84 30.60
C LEU A 651 7.52 -53.12 32.01
N SER A 652 7.22 -54.39 32.33
CA SER A 652 6.83 -54.83 33.67
C SER A 652 7.92 -54.51 34.70
N ASN A 653 7.51 -54.16 35.93
CA ASN A 653 8.37 -53.80 37.06
C ASN A 653 9.33 -52.62 36.80
N LYS A 654 8.98 -51.70 35.88
CA LYS A 654 9.77 -50.50 35.56
C LYS A 654 8.95 -49.23 35.78
N SER A 655 9.59 -48.19 36.33
CA SER A 655 9.04 -46.83 36.33
C SER A 655 9.20 -46.20 34.95
N LEU A 656 8.14 -45.57 34.45
CA LEU A 656 8.11 -44.96 33.13
C LEU A 656 8.06 -43.44 33.28
N ASN A 657 8.95 -42.72 32.60
CA ASN A 657 8.90 -41.27 32.54
C ASN A 657 8.28 -40.85 31.21
N PHE A 658 7.34 -39.92 31.26
CA PHE A 658 6.74 -39.33 30.08
C PHE A 658 6.88 -37.82 30.14
N LYS A 659 7.21 -37.22 29.00
CA LYS A 659 6.97 -35.79 28.80
C LYS A 659 5.94 -35.63 27.69
N ILE A 660 4.83 -35.01 28.05
CA ILE A 660 3.57 -34.98 27.33
C ILE A 660 3.28 -33.52 26.96
N SER A 661 2.81 -33.26 25.75
CA SER A 661 2.36 -31.96 25.27
C SER A 661 1.02 -32.11 24.56
N VAL A 662 -0.04 -31.50 25.09
CA VAL A 662 -1.38 -31.62 24.50
C VAL A 662 -1.48 -30.76 23.25
N VAL A 663 -1.95 -31.34 22.15
CA VAL A 663 -2.11 -30.70 20.84
C VAL A 663 -3.55 -30.23 20.63
N ALA A 664 -4.54 -31.04 21.01
CA ALA A 664 -5.96 -30.70 20.92
C ALA A 664 -6.79 -31.44 21.98
N ILE A 665 -7.93 -30.86 22.36
CA ILE A 665 -8.94 -31.48 23.23
C ILE A 665 -10.28 -31.22 22.55
N ASP A 666 -10.94 -32.30 22.09
CA ASP A 666 -12.26 -32.25 21.50
C ASP A 666 -13.27 -32.83 22.50
N GLY A 667 -14.07 -31.94 23.11
CA GLY A 667 -15.09 -32.32 24.07
C GLY A 667 -16.30 -32.96 23.39
N PHE A 668 -16.90 -33.94 24.04
CA PHE A 668 -18.19 -34.49 23.65
C PHE A 668 -19.30 -33.71 24.38
N ASP A 669 -19.65 -32.54 23.85
CA ASP A 669 -20.99 -31.89 23.86
C ASP A 669 -20.91 -30.39 23.51
#